data_AF-A0A6D2IIT4-F1
#
_entry.id   AF-A0A6D2IIT4-F1
#
_cell.length_a   1.000
_cell.length_b   1.000
_cell.length_c   1.000
_cell.angle_alpha   90.00
_cell.angle_beta   90.00
_cell.angle_gamma   90.00
#
_symmetry.space_group_name_H-M   'P 1'
#
loop_
_entity.id
_entity.type
_entity.pdbx_description
1 polymer ?
#
loop_
_entity_poly.entity_id
_entity_poly.type
_entity_poly.pdbx_seq_one_letter_code
_entity_poly.pdbx_strand_id
1 'polypeptide(L)'
;MEKPISVVTGKLRSINNNHNNVWFVVPLFFLLCFVLLCFDYSALSGTGTDTDEPAFSFSASTQKSIPREFTKEDNFSRLLDDPLPDSCSGRYIYLHDLPSRFNSDLLEDCSSITRGTEKNICPYLENYGFGPEIQNSENVLLHQSWFTTNQFMLEVIFHEKMKKYSCLTDNSSLASAIFVPFYAGLDMSKYLWGFNISVRDSSSHELMNWLVKQREWKRMSGRDHFLVAGRISWDFRRQTDNESDWGSKLRFLPESQNMSMMSIESSSWNNDYAIPYPTCFHPSSLDEISEWQERMRTRTREYLFAFAGAPRPEYKDSVRGKIIDECMESDDQCYLLDCNYGKVNCDNPVNVMKVFRNSVFCLQPPGDSYTRRSMFDSILAGCIPVFFHPGTAFAQYKWHLPKNHKSYSVYLPVKDVKEWDIKIKERLLEISEEKVVRLREEVIKLIPSVVYANPRYGSEGNEDAFELALKGMLERIEEVREMMKQGKDGSEGFDDRDDYKYTFSPYEAQELEVAAAEALSMATNPTFQLFSSSNDKSSQGLGFFDSPEPALPPPPPPVEVLSSEASSSVDFAVDKVTIGDVTLLKGRVNTKEVFGLPNSDLVPGVYEGGLKLWEGSIDLVKALEKESQTGNLTFSGKRVLELGCGHALPGIYACLKGAHAIHFQDFNAEVLRCLTIPNLNANLSEKSSPGDAEVRFFAGEWSEVHQLLPLDNDDGEADKKGGYDIVLMAETIYSISAQKSLYELIKRCLANPDGAVYMAAKKYYFGVGGGTRQFLSMIEKDVVLASTLVSEVTDGSSNVREVWKLSYK
;
A
#
# COMPACT_ATOMS: atom_id res chain seq x y z
N MET A 1 20.97 -39.80 25.08
CA MET A 1 21.00 -40.84 24.03
C MET A 1 21.47 -40.18 22.76
N GLU A 2 22.67 -40.55 22.33
CA GLU A 2 23.47 -39.91 21.29
C GLU A 2 23.11 -40.39 19.87
N LYS A 3 23.36 -39.51 18.89
CA LYS A 3 23.42 -39.70 17.42
C LYS A 3 24.41 -40.84 17.00
N PRO A 4 24.52 -41.34 15.72
CA PRO A 4 24.46 -40.56 14.46
C PRO A 4 24.04 -41.24 13.10
N ILE A 5 23.73 -40.36 12.14
CA ILE A 5 24.02 -40.29 10.68
C ILE A 5 24.60 -41.52 9.91
N SER A 6 23.99 -41.86 8.75
CA SER A 6 24.64 -42.26 7.46
C SER A 6 23.62 -42.09 6.30
N VAL A 7 23.83 -41.23 5.28
CA VAL A 7 24.57 -41.37 4.02
C VAL A 7 24.53 -42.78 3.40
N VAL A 8 23.77 -42.94 2.31
CA VAL A 8 23.92 -44.04 1.35
C VAL A 8 24.23 -43.47 -0.02
N THR A 9 25.44 -43.76 -0.48
CA THR A 9 25.94 -43.59 -1.85
C THR A 9 25.67 -44.86 -2.66
N GLY A 10 25.26 -44.70 -3.92
CA GLY A 10 24.96 -45.80 -4.86
C GLY A 10 25.62 -45.59 -6.24
N LYS A 11 26.84 -46.12 -6.35
CA LYS A 11 27.73 -46.42 -7.49
C LYS A 11 27.30 -46.14 -8.96
N LEU A 12 28.28 -45.54 -9.65
CA LEU A 12 28.52 -45.53 -11.10
C LEU A 12 28.58 -46.94 -11.74
N ARG A 13 28.15 -47.01 -13.01
CA ARG A 13 28.73 -47.89 -14.03
C ARG A 13 29.32 -47.08 -15.17
N SER A 14 30.60 -47.30 -15.40
CA SER A 14 31.45 -46.77 -16.46
C SER A 14 31.30 -47.61 -17.73
N ILE A 15 31.28 -46.95 -18.90
CA ILE A 15 31.70 -47.52 -20.19
C ILE A 15 32.89 -46.68 -20.69
N ASN A 16 34.09 -47.25 -20.56
CA ASN A 16 35.32 -46.97 -21.33
C ASN A 16 35.09 -47.39 -22.80
N ASN A 17 35.81 -46.96 -23.84
CA ASN A 17 36.90 -46.00 -24.08
C ASN A 17 37.03 -45.94 -25.62
N ASN A 18 37.43 -44.79 -26.18
CA ASN A 18 38.62 -44.71 -27.05
C ASN A 18 38.87 -43.27 -27.54
N HIS A 19 39.91 -42.64 -26.97
CA HIS A 19 41.09 -42.05 -27.63
C HIS A 19 40.91 -41.50 -29.07
N ASN A 20 41.28 -40.26 -29.42
CA ASN A 20 42.54 -39.56 -29.14
C ASN A 20 42.48 -38.03 -29.41
N ASN A 21 43.20 -37.25 -28.58
CA ASN A 21 44.06 -36.06 -28.83
C ASN A 21 43.90 -35.32 -30.18
N VAL A 22 43.86 -33.98 -30.26
CA VAL A 22 44.91 -33.02 -29.87
C VAL A 22 44.31 -31.59 -29.79
N TRP A 23 44.77 -30.82 -28.80
CA TRP A 23 44.50 -29.40 -28.55
C TRP A 23 45.22 -28.45 -29.53
N PHE A 24 44.76 -27.17 -29.54
CA PHE A 24 45.33 -25.94 -30.13
C PHE A 24 45.05 -25.66 -31.61
N VAL A 25 44.06 -24.79 -31.90
CA VAL A 25 44.27 -23.44 -32.50
C VAL A 25 43.04 -22.56 -32.20
N VAL A 26 43.19 -21.64 -31.25
CA VAL A 26 42.46 -20.37 -31.15
C VAL A 26 43.29 -19.35 -31.95
N PRO A 27 42.83 -18.24 -32.56
CA PRO A 27 41.55 -17.84 -33.18
C PRO A 27 41.78 -17.32 -34.63
N LEU A 28 40.97 -17.71 -35.63
CA LEU A 28 41.19 -17.27 -37.03
C LEU A 28 39.92 -16.74 -37.73
N PHE A 29 38.90 -16.36 -36.96
CA PHE A 29 37.63 -15.86 -37.51
C PHE A 29 37.38 -14.36 -37.28
N PHE A 30 38.27 -13.67 -36.56
CA PHE A 30 38.09 -12.24 -36.23
C PHE A 30 38.92 -11.26 -37.07
N LEU A 31 39.68 -11.71 -38.07
CA LEU A 31 40.55 -10.85 -38.87
C LEU A 31 40.12 -10.64 -40.34
N LEU A 32 38.98 -11.18 -40.78
CA LEU A 32 38.61 -11.15 -42.21
C LEU A 32 37.43 -10.23 -42.58
N CYS A 33 36.83 -9.50 -41.63
CA CYS A 33 35.72 -8.57 -41.93
C CYS A 33 36.08 -7.08 -41.88
N PHE A 34 37.36 -6.72 -41.70
CA PHE A 34 37.77 -5.31 -41.50
C PHE A 34 38.61 -4.69 -42.63
N VAL A 35 38.80 -5.37 -43.77
CA VAL A 35 39.74 -4.91 -44.82
C VAL A 35 39.09 -4.65 -46.19
N LEU A 36 37.79 -4.86 -46.36
CA LEU A 36 37.14 -4.60 -47.65
C LEU A 36 35.84 -3.83 -47.46
N LEU A 37 35.95 -2.50 -47.26
CA LEU A 37 35.08 -1.49 -47.87
C LEU A 37 35.38 -0.06 -47.35
N CYS A 38 36.66 0.33 -47.34
CA CYS A 38 37.06 1.74 -47.32
C CYS A 38 38.00 1.99 -48.51
N PHE A 39 37.47 2.42 -49.64
CA PHE A 39 38.22 3.21 -50.62
C PHE A 39 37.29 4.23 -51.28
N ASP A 40 37.53 5.48 -50.92
CA ASP A 40 37.10 6.69 -51.61
C ASP A 40 37.62 6.70 -53.06
N TYR A 41 36.76 7.15 -53.99
CA TYR A 41 37.20 7.85 -55.19
C TYR A 41 36.28 9.04 -55.43
N SER A 42 36.80 10.23 -55.12
CA SER A 42 36.29 11.49 -55.62
C SER A 42 36.68 11.68 -57.09
N ALA A 43 35.88 12.48 -57.80
CA ALA A 43 36.07 13.06 -59.14
C ALA A 43 35.61 12.22 -60.35
N LEU A 44 34.42 12.54 -60.88
CA LEU A 44 34.30 13.08 -62.24
C LEU A 44 33.00 13.87 -62.40
N SER A 45 33.16 15.17 -62.65
CA SER A 45 32.15 16.17 -62.96
C SER A 45 31.69 16.12 -64.43
N GLY A 46 30.42 16.47 -64.68
CA GLY A 46 29.85 16.68 -66.02
C GLY A 46 28.50 17.41 -66.04
N THR A 47 28.58 18.74 -65.88
CA THR A 47 27.80 19.86 -66.51
C THR A 47 26.31 19.76 -66.92
N GLY A 48 25.56 20.81 -66.55
CA GLY A 48 24.39 21.35 -67.26
C GLY A 48 23.45 22.21 -66.38
N THR A 49 23.76 23.49 -66.12
CA THR A 49 23.03 24.74 -66.54
C THR A 49 21.59 24.91 -65.99
N ASP A 50 21.10 26.04 -65.47
CA ASP A 50 21.60 27.41 -65.24
C ASP A 50 20.54 28.20 -64.44
N THR A 51 20.99 29.20 -63.65
CA THR A 51 20.34 30.51 -63.30
C THR A 51 19.02 30.53 -62.50
N ASP A 52 18.75 31.38 -61.50
CA ASP A 52 19.42 32.57 -60.93
C ASP A 52 18.91 32.85 -59.49
N GLU A 53 19.79 33.50 -58.73
CA GLU A 53 19.72 33.97 -57.34
C GLU A 53 18.80 35.23 -57.16
N PRO A 54 18.57 35.85 -55.96
CA PRO A 54 19.58 36.15 -54.95
C PRO A 54 19.22 36.08 -53.46
N ALA A 55 20.28 35.99 -52.67
CA ALA A 55 20.34 36.22 -51.23
C ALA A 55 20.17 37.70 -50.85
N PHE A 56 19.66 37.98 -49.64
CA PHE A 56 20.28 38.97 -48.74
C PHE A 56 19.73 38.87 -47.30
N SER A 57 20.65 38.89 -46.34
CA SER A 57 20.40 39.01 -44.90
C SER A 57 20.59 40.46 -44.44
N PHE A 58 19.98 40.86 -43.31
CA PHE A 58 20.65 41.40 -42.11
C PHE A 58 19.79 42.39 -41.28
N SER A 59 20.07 42.35 -39.97
CA SER A 59 19.93 43.36 -38.89
C SER A 59 18.58 43.77 -38.29
N ALA A 60 18.61 43.75 -36.95
CA ALA A 60 17.71 44.38 -36.00
C ALA A 60 17.95 45.90 -35.86
N SER A 61 16.89 46.67 -35.59
CA SER A 61 16.80 47.62 -34.46
C SER A 61 15.48 48.42 -34.45
N THR A 62 14.82 48.36 -33.28
CA THR A 62 14.07 49.39 -32.55
C THR A 62 13.74 50.74 -33.22
N GLN A 63 12.44 51.11 -33.32
CA GLN A 63 11.79 52.12 -32.46
C GLN A 63 10.35 52.52 -32.88
N LYS A 64 9.53 52.69 -31.83
CA LYS A 64 8.46 53.69 -31.61
C LYS A 64 7.08 53.56 -32.29
N SER A 65 6.11 53.46 -31.38
CA SER A 65 4.66 53.63 -31.44
C SER A 65 4.22 55.06 -31.78
N ILE A 66 3.08 55.19 -32.49
CA ILE A 66 1.92 56.10 -32.25
C ILE A 66 0.68 55.45 -32.94
N PRO A 67 -0.54 55.49 -32.35
CA PRO A 67 -1.65 54.57 -32.65
C PRO A 67 -2.62 55.07 -33.73
N ARG A 68 -3.29 54.14 -34.43
CA ARG A 68 -4.44 54.43 -35.30
C ARG A 68 -5.67 53.64 -34.83
N GLU A 69 -6.79 54.33 -34.90
CA GLU A 69 -8.10 54.06 -34.30
C GLU A 69 -8.71 52.69 -34.63
N PHE A 70 -9.40 52.15 -33.62
CA PHE A 70 -10.28 50.99 -33.68
C PHE A 70 -11.55 51.30 -34.49
N THR A 71 -11.76 50.59 -35.60
CA THR A 71 -13.08 50.47 -36.26
C THR A 71 -13.70 49.12 -35.93
N LYS A 72 -14.97 49.16 -35.51
CA LYS A 72 -15.71 48.09 -34.82
C LYS A 72 -16.29 47.00 -35.75
N GLU A 73 -15.72 46.81 -36.93
CA GLU A 73 -16.25 45.91 -37.97
C GLU A 73 -15.33 44.71 -38.32
N ASP A 74 -14.12 44.64 -37.76
CA ASP A 74 -13.17 43.52 -38.01
C ASP A 74 -13.31 42.32 -37.06
N ASN A 75 -14.29 42.33 -36.15
CA ASN A 75 -14.44 41.30 -35.11
C ASN A 75 -15.43 40.17 -35.44
N PHE A 76 -16.06 40.16 -36.62
CA PHE A 76 -17.02 39.09 -36.97
C PHE A 76 -16.50 38.07 -38.00
N SER A 77 -15.35 38.33 -38.64
CA SER A 77 -14.73 37.46 -39.63
C SER A 77 -13.47 36.73 -39.13
N ARG A 78 -13.00 37.01 -37.90
CA ARG A 78 -11.85 36.31 -37.26
C ARG A 78 -12.24 35.25 -36.23
N LEU A 79 -13.53 35.00 -36.02
CA LEU A 79 -14.04 34.03 -35.04
C LEU A 79 -14.47 32.68 -35.65
N LEU A 80 -14.12 32.40 -36.90
CA LEU A 80 -14.47 31.15 -37.59
C LEU A 80 -13.27 30.33 -38.10
N ASP A 81 -12.04 30.74 -37.75
CA ASP A 81 -10.80 30.02 -38.12
C ASP A 81 -9.95 29.63 -36.88
N ASP A 82 -10.56 29.46 -35.71
CA ASP A 82 -9.90 28.68 -34.67
C ASP A 82 -9.94 27.20 -35.11
N PRO A 83 -8.80 26.54 -35.37
CA PRO A 83 -8.80 25.11 -35.65
C PRO A 83 -9.49 24.41 -34.48
N LEU A 84 -10.47 23.55 -34.79
CA LEU A 84 -11.13 22.69 -33.81
C LEU A 84 -10.05 22.15 -32.86
N PRO A 85 -10.23 22.28 -31.53
CA PRO A 85 -9.23 21.82 -30.58
C PRO A 85 -8.90 20.36 -30.90
N ASP A 86 -7.61 20.11 -31.13
CA ASP A 86 -7.10 18.77 -31.45
C ASP A 86 -7.66 17.79 -30.41
N SER A 87 -8.44 16.82 -30.89
CA SER A 87 -9.14 15.88 -30.02
C SER A 87 -8.15 15.05 -29.19
N CYS A 88 -6.89 14.92 -29.64
CA CYS A 88 -5.82 14.20 -28.96
C CYS A 88 -4.95 15.08 -28.05
N SER A 89 -5.26 16.37 -27.92
CA SER A 89 -4.55 17.26 -26.99
C SER A 89 -4.62 16.71 -25.55
N GLY A 90 -3.46 16.61 -24.89
CA GLY A 90 -3.33 15.98 -23.57
C GLY A 90 -3.46 14.46 -23.53
N ARG A 91 -3.73 13.82 -24.69
CA ARG A 91 -4.00 12.38 -24.81
C ARG A 91 -3.00 11.62 -25.67
N TYR A 92 -2.03 12.32 -26.28
CA TYR A 92 -1.02 11.69 -27.12
C TYR A 92 -0.14 10.73 -26.33
N ILE A 93 0.04 9.52 -26.86
CA ILE A 93 0.96 8.51 -26.31
C ILE A 93 2.03 8.20 -27.35
N TYR A 94 3.29 8.22 -26.93
CA TYR A 94 4.39 7.68 -27.73
C TYR A 94 4.73 6.27 -27.22
N LEU A 95 4.77 5.32 -28.15
CA LEU A 95 5.13 3.92 -27.88
C LEU A 95 6.64 3.76 -28.10
N HIS A 96 7.38 3.36 -27.07
CA HIS A 96 8.80 3.03 -27.25
C HIS A 96 8.98 1.82 -28.15
N ASP A 97 9.85 1.94 -29.15
CA ASP A 97 10.33 0.81 -29.97
C ASP A 97 11.46 0.08 -29.22
N LEU A 98 11.06 -0.80 -28.29
CA LEU A 98 11.99 -1.56 -27.48
C LEU A 98 12.67 -2.68 -28.30
N PRO A 99 13.93 -3.04 -27.99
CA PRO A 99 14.53 -4.28 -28.46
C PRO A 99 13.59 -5.48 -28.21
N SER A 100 13.39 -6.31 -29.23
CA SER A 100 12.36 -7.38 -29.25
C SER A 100 12.45 -8.39 -28.10
N ARG A 101 13.64 -8.58 -27.54
CA ARG A 101 13.89 -9.38 -26.33
C ARG A 101 13.06 -9.01 -25.10
N PHE A 102 12.60 -7.75 -25.03
CA PHE A 102 11.76 -7.26 -23.94
C PHE A 102 10.27 -7.55 -24.16
N ASN A 103 9.88 -8.01 -25.35
CA ASN A 103 8.49 -8.31 -25.69
C ASN A 103 8.34 -9.48 -26.68
N SER A 104 8.46 -9.24 -27.98
CA SER A 104 8.12 -10.18 -29.04
C SER A 104 8.89 -11.50 -28.95
N ASP A 105 10.19 -11.49 -28.60
CA ASP A 105 10.98 -12.73 -28.46
C ASP A 105 10.44 -13.64 -27.33
N LEU A 106 9.85 -13.05 -26.27
CA LEU A 106 9.21 -13.81 -25.19
C LEU A 106 7.95 -14.53 -25.70
N LEU A 107 7.22 -13.92 -26.64
CA LEU A 107 6.04 -14.53 -27.25
C LEU A 107 6.41 -15.61 -28.26
N GLU A 108 7.47 -15.40 -29.04
CA GLU A 108 8.01 -16.40 -29.97
C GLU A 108 8.50 -17.65 -29.21
N ASP A 109 9.12 -17.46 -28.05
CA ASP A 109 9.58 -18.52 -27.15
C ASP A 109 8.60 -18.79 -25.98
N CYS A 110 7.29 -18.61 -26.21
CA CYS A 110 6.26 -18.76 -25.18
C CYS A 110 6.30 -20.12 -24.46
N SER A 111 6.77 -21.17 -25.13
CA SER A 111 6.87 -22.52 -24.54
C SER A 111 7.87 -22.61 -23.39
N SER A 112 8.85 -21.69 -23.30
CA SER A 112 9.81 -21.64 -22.19
C SER A 112 9.25 -20.94 -20.95
N ILE A 113 8.12 -20.24 -21.08
CA ILE A 113 7.38 -19.57 -20.01
C ILE A 113 6.45 -20.59 -19.34
N THR A 114 7.02 -21.67 -18.79
CA THR A 114 6.25 -22.84 -18.30
C THR A 114 6.41 -23.12 -16.80
N ARG A 115 7.28 -22.41 -16.09
CA ARG A 115 7.26 -22.43 -14.62
C ARG A 115 6.46 -21.22 -14.16
N GLY A 116 5.42 -21.43 -13.35
CA GLY A 116 4.52 -20.36 -12.86
C GLY A 116 3.12 -20.34 -13.47
N THR A 117 2.96 -20.93 -14.64
CA THR A 117 1.67 -21.33 -15.21
C THR A 117 1.71 -22.84 -15.34
N GLU A 118 0.76 -23.56 -14.75
CA GLU A 118 0.79 -25.03 -14.75
C GLU A 118 0.66 -25.67 -16.15
N LYS A 119 0.45 -24.83 -17.18
CA LYS A 119 0.21 -25.17 -18.58
C LYS A 119 1.07 -24.26 -19.47
N ASN A 120 1.37 -24.75 -20.67
CA ASN A 120 1.98 -23.98 -21.75
C ASN A 120 1.20 -22.67 -21.98
N ILE A 121 1.90 -21.52 -22.00
CA ILE A 121 1.24 -20.22 -22.18
C ILE A 121 0.89 -19.92 -23.64
N CYS A 122 1.54 -20.59 -24.61
CA CYS A 122 1.38 -20.31 -26.04
C CYS A 122 -0.09 -20.27 -26.54
N PRO A 123 -0.99 -21.19 -26.12
CA PRO A 123 -2.38 -21.14 -26.57
C PRO A 123 -3.08 -19.82 -26.20
N TYR A 124 -2.65 -19.16 -25.12
CA TYR A 124 -3.24 -17.91 -24.66
C TYR A 124 -2.82 -16.68 -25.48
N LEU A 125 -1.87 -16.82 -26.41
CA LEU A 125 -1.48 -15.73 -27.31
C LEU A 125 -2.50 -15.47 -28.42
N GLU A 126 -3.39 -16.43 -28.68
CA GLU A 126 -4.48 -16.27 -29.64
C GLU A 126 -5.39 -15.09 -29.28
N ASN A 127 -6.06 -14.52 -30.29
CA ASN A 127 -7.02 -13.43 -30.12
C ASN A 127 -6.45 -12.26 -29.28
N TYR A 128 -5.27 -11.76 -29.64
CA TYR A 128 -4.64 -10.60 -28.97
C TYR A 128 -4.29 -10.84 -27.49
N GLY A 129 -4.02 -12.09 -27.10
CA GLY A 129 -3.75 -12.47 -25.71
C GLY A 129 -4.97 -12.91 -24.90
N PHE A 130 -6.16 -12.94 -25.51
CA PHE A 130 -7.38 -13.46 -24.86
C PHE A 130 -7.39 -14.98 -24.77
N GLY A 131 -6.63 -15.66 -25.64
CA GLY A 131 -6.63 -17.11 -25.79
C GLY A 131 -7.77 -17.63 -26.67
N PRO A 132 -7.97 -18.96 -26.72
CA PRO A 132 -8.96 -19.58 -27.58
C PRO A 132 -10.39 -19.28 -27.13
N GLU A 133 -11.29 -19.10 -28.09
CA GLU A 133 -12.73 -18.89 -27.82
C GLU A 133 -13.35 -20.10 -27.13
N ILE A 134 -14.24 -19.84 -26.17
CA ILE A 134 -14.90 -20.88 -25.37
C ILE A 134 -16.22 -21.29 -26.02
N GLN A 135 -16.36 -22.59 -26.27
CA GLN A 135 -17.63 -23.15 -26.75
C GLN A 135 -18.69 -23.12 -25.65
N ASN A 136 -19.78 -22.41 -25.89
CA ASN A 136 -20.88 -22.20 -24.95
C ASN A 136 -21.99 -23.28 -25.07
N SER A 137 -21.63 -24.55 -24.88
CA SER A 137 -22.57 -25.68 -25.06
C SER A 137 -23.73 -25.70 -24.05
N GLU A 138 -23.54 -25.16 -22.85
CA GLU A 138 -24.55 -25.15 -21.76
C GLU A 138 -25.40 -23.87 -21.71
N ASN A 139 -25.24 -22.95 -22.68
CA ASN A 139 -25.87 -21.62 -22.66
C ASN A 139 -25.68 -20.92 -21.31
N VAL A 140 -24.45 -20.93 -20.79
CA VAL A 140 -24.07 -20.23 -19.54
C VAL A 140 -23.52 -18.84 -19.87
N LEU A 141 -22.75 -18.74 -20.95
CA LEU A 141 -22.04 -17.56 -21.40
C LEU A 141 -22.76 -16.89 -22.58
N LEU A 142 -22.26 -15.76 -23.06
CA LEU A 142 -22.65 -15.23 -24.38
C LEU A 142 -21.84 -15.92 -25.47
N HIS A 143 -22.41 -15.99 -26.67
CA HIS A 143 -21.71 -16.51 -27.84
C HIS A 143 -20.67 -15.47 -28.31
N GLN A 144 -19.48 -15.90 -28.76
CA GLN A 144 -18.45 -15.04 -29.40
C GLN A 144 -17.73 -13.97 -28.55
N SER A 145 -18.03 -13.83 -27.27
CA SER A 145 -17.37 -12.84 -26.40
C SER A 145 -16.51 -13.45 -25.28
N TRP A 146 -16.38 -14.77 -25.23
CA TRP A 146 -15.76 -15.47 -24.11
C TRP A 146 -14.55 -16.28 -24.54
N PHE A 147 -13.43 -16.11 -23.84
CA PHE A 147 -12.14 -16.68 -24.19
C PHE A 147 -11.48 -17.35 -22.99
N THR A 148 -10.60 -18.31 -23.23
CA THR A 148 -9.84 -18.99 -22.18
C THR A 148 -8.67 -18.11 -21.74
N THR A 149 -8.96 -16.96 -21.15
CA THR A 149 -7.96 -15.94 -20.83
C THR A 149 -7.13 -16.32 -19.62
N ASN A 150 -5.82 -16.27 -19.78
CA ASN A 150 -4.88 -16.49 -18.68
C ASN A 150 -4.67 -15.19 -17.90
N GLN A 151 -4.72 -15.28 -16.57
CA GLN A 151 -4.64 -14.13 -15.67
C GLN A 151 -3.35 -13.29 -15.80
N PHE A 152 -2.28 -13.85 -16.36
CA PHE A 152 -1.00 -13.16 -16.53
C PHE A 152 -0.82 -12.49 -17.91
N MET A 153 -1.84 -12.52 -18.78
CA MET A 153 -1.76 -11.99 -20.16
C MET A 153 -2.02 -10.49 -20.30
N LEU A 154 -2.17 -9.77 -19.19
CA LEU A 154 -2.52 -8.34 -19.19
C LEU A 154 -1.56 -7.49 -20.04
N GLU A 155 -0.26 -7.76 -20.01
CA GLU A 155 0.76 -6.97 -20.73
C GLU A 155 0.56 -7.05 -22.24
N VAL A 156 0.24 -8.25 -22.74
CA VAL A 156 -0.02 -8.50 -24.16
C VAL A 156 -1.35 -7.87 -24.57
N ILE A 157 -2.41 -8.09 -23.78
CA ILE A 157 -3.74 -7.53 -24.03
C ILE A 157 -3.66 -5.99 -24.07
N PHE A 158 -3.01 -5.37 -23.09
CA PHE A 158 -2.88 -3.92 -22.99
C PHE A 158 -2.04 -3.37 -24.15
N HIS A 159 -0.95 -4.04 -24.52
CA HIS A 159 -0.11 -3.61 -25.64
C HIS A 159 -0.84 -3.73 -26.99
N GLU A 160 -1.59 -4.82 -27.24
CA GLU A 160 -2.39 -4.96 -28.46
C GLU A 160 -3.50 -3.91 -28.56
N LYS A 161 -4.12 -3.54 -27.43
CA LYS A 161 -5.04 -2.39 -27.38
C LYS A 161 -4.33 -1.06 -27.61
N MET A 162 -3.18 -0.84 -26.98
CA MET A 162 -2.40 0.39 -27.16
C MET A 162 -2.04 0.63 -28.62
N LYS A 163 -1.65 -0.42 -29.37
CA LYS A 163 -1.38 -0.34 -30.83
C LYS A 163 -2.57 0.16 -31.67
N LYS A 164 -3.79 0.16 -31.12
CA LYS A 164 -5.02 0.62 -31.77
C LYS A 164 -5.56 1.93 -31.18
N TYR A 165 -4.89 2.48 -30.17
CA TYR A 165 -5.31 3.71 -29.53
C TYR A 165 -5.22 4.90 -30.50
N SER A 166 -6.31 5.67 -30.59
CA SER A 166 -6.49 6.72 -31.59
C SER A 166 -5.50 7.89 -31.49
N CYS A 167 -4.93 8.12 -30.30
CA CYS A 167 -3.97 9.19 -30.05
C CYS A 167 -2.53 8.66 -29.88
N LEU A 168 -2.17 7.57 -30.56
CA LEU A 168 -0.76 7.24 -30.75
C LEU A 168 -0.09 8.28 -31.67
N THR A 169 1.15 8.63 -31.35
CA THR A 169 1.97 9.52 -32.17
C THR A 169 3.37 8.95 -32.37
N ASP A 170 3.92 9.12 -33.58
CA ASP A 170 5.32 8.82 -33.87
C ASP A 170 6.25 9.98 -33.46
N ASN A 171 5.68 11.16 -33.14
CA ASN A 171 6.44 12.31 -32.67
C ASN A 171 6.36 12.40 -31.14
N SER A 172 7.39 11.89 -30.48
CA SER A 172 7.50 11.91 -29.01
C SER A 172 7.45 13.32 -28.39
N SER A 173 7.70 14.38 -29.16
CA SER A 173 7.58 15.76 -28.67
C SER A 173 6.14 16.17 -28.39
N LEU A 174 5.16 15.55 -29.05
CA LEU A 174 3.72 15.78 -28.83
C LEU A 174 3.17 14.91 -27.68
N ALA A 175 3.91 13.88 -27.27
CA ALA A 175 3.41 12.86 -26.36
C ALA A 175 3.18 13.40 -24.95
N SER A 176 1.96 13.20 -24.46
CA SER A 176 1.57 13.46 -23.07
C SER A 176 2.07 12.37 -22.13
N ALA A 177 2.23 11.13 -22.60
CA ALA A 177 2.91 10.09 -21.85
C ALA A 177 3.66 9.13 -22.79
N ILE A 178 4.59 8.38 -22.22
CA ILE A 178 5.44 7.43 -22.92
C ILE A 178 5.14 6.01 -22.42
N PHE A 179 4.65 5.14 -23.29
CA PHE A 179 4.39 3.75 -22.94
C PHE A 179 5.61 2.88 -23.22
N VAL A 180 6.02 2.10 -22.22
CA VAL A 180 7.13 1.14 -22.28
C VAL A 180 6.56 -0.28 -22.40
N PRO A 181 6.52 -0.89 -23.61
CA PRO A 181 5.95 -2.21 -23.82
C PRO A 181 6.91 -3.35 -23.40
N PHE A 182 7.34 -3.33 -22.14
CA PHE A 182 8.14 -4.40 -21.54
C PHE A 182 7.21 -5.43 -20.89
N TYR A 183 7.33 -6.71 -21.29
CA TYR A 183 6.56 -7.80 -20.69
C TYR A 183 7.25 -8.35 -19.43
N ALA A 184 7.40 -7.50 -18.43
CA ALA A 184 8.06 -7.78 -17.16
C ALA A 184 7.51 -9.04 -16.47
N GLY A 185 6.19 -9.25 -16.48
CA GLY A 185 5.55 -10.40 -15.86
C GLY A 185 5.88 -11.72 -16.58
N LEU A 186 5.87 -11.70 -17.92
CA LEU A 186 6.24 -12.85 -18.75
C LEU A 186 7.75 -13.17 -18.67
N ASP A 187 8.60 -12.14 -18.76
CA ASP A 187 10.06 -12.25 -18.59
C ASP A 187 10.39 -12.87 -17.22
N MET A 188 9.81 -12.32 -16.16
CA MET A 188 10.04 -12.85 -14.83
C MET A 188 9.52 -14.28 -14.69
N SER A 189 8.37 -14.63 -15.29
CA SER A 189 7.84 -16.00 -15.24
C SER A 189 8.81 -17.03 -15.85
N LYS A 190 9.58 -16.65 -16.88
CA LYS A 190 10.63 -17.48 -17.46
C LYS A 190 11.77 -17.79 -16.47
N TYR A 191 12.12 -16.83 -15.61
CA TYR A 191 13.33 -16.90 -14.76
C TYR A 191 13.06 -17.07 -13.27
N LEU A 192 11.82 -16.95 -12.79
CA LEU A 192 11.53 -16.91 -11.35
C LEU A 192 11.87 -18.22 -10.61
N TRP A 193 11.80 -19.37 -11.28
CA TRP A 193 12.00 -20.68 -10.66
C TRP A 193 13.29 -21.38 -11.09
N GLY A 194 14.22 -21.54 -10.15
CA GLY A 194 15.44 -22.34 -10.33
C GLY A 194 16.56 -21.61 -11.06
N PHE A 195 16.46 -20.28 -11.19
CA PHE A 195 17.53 -19.41 -11.65
C PHE A 195 17.99 -18.51 -10.50
N ASN A 196 19.25 -18.10 -10.57
CA ASN A 196 19.83 -17.16 -9.61
C ASN A 196 19.31 -15.73 -9.84
N ILE A 197 19.50 -14.86 -8.84
CA ILE A 197 19.02 -13.47 -8.90
C ILE A 197 19.67 -12.67 -10.03
N SER A 198 20.91 -12.99 -10.41
CA SER A 198 21.59 -12.34 -11.53
C SER A 198 20.85 -12.53 -12.85
N VAL A 199 20.33 -13.73 -13.12
CA VAL A 199 19.50 -14.02 -14.30
C VAL A 199 18.12 -13.39 -14.16
N ARG A 200 17.52 -13.40 -12.96
CA ARG A 200 16.19 -12.84 -12.71
C ARG A 200 16.13 -11.31 -12.90
N ASP A 201 17.25 -10.62 -12.71
CA ASP A 201 17.32 -9.15 -12.79
C ASP A 201 17.93 -8.62 -14.09
N SER A 202 18.49 -9.48 -14.94
CA SER A 202 19.26 -9.06 -16.13
C SER A 202 18.44 -8.21 -17.09
N SER A 203 17.24 -8.67 -17.47
CA SER A 203 16.31 -7.93 -18.34
C SER A 203 15.95 -6.57 -17.75
N SER A 204 15.77 -6.49 -16.42
CA SER A 204 15.42 -5.24 -15.74
C SER A 204 16.56 -4.22 -15.82
N HIS A 205 17.79 -4.63 -15.52
CA HIS A 205 18.97 -3.76 -15.61
C HIS A 205 19.21 -3.28 -17.03
N GLU A 206 19.10 -4.18 -18.01
CA GLU A 206 19.41 -3.82 -19.38
C GLU A 206 18.31 -2.96 -20.01
N LEU A 207 17.04 -3.12 -19.61
CA LEU A 207 15.95 -2.23 -19.99
C LEU A 207 16.22 -0.81 -19.47
N MET A 208 16.54 -0.67 -18.18
CA MET A 208 16.83 0.64 -17.59
C MET A 208 18.04 1.29 -18.27
N ASN A 209 19.12 0.53 -18.51
CA ASN A 209 20.29 0.98 -19.25
C ASN A 209 19.98 1.45 -20.68
N TRP A 210 18.93 0.92 -21.30
CA TRP A 210 18.46 1.37 -22.62
C TRP A 210 17.56 2.61 -22.52
N LEU A 211 16.61 2.64 -21.56
CA LEU A 211 15.64 3.72 -21.39
C LEU A 211 16.32 5.05 -21.05
N VAL A 212 17.27 5.07 -20.12
CA VAL A 212 17.94 6.32 -19.68
C VAL A 212 18.72 7.01 -20.78
N LYS A 213 19.05 6.30 -21.87
CA LYS A 213 19.75 6.85 -23.03
C LYS A 213 18.81 7.56 -24.00
N GLN A 214 17.51 7.28 -23.94
CA GLN A 214 16.52 7.86 -24.85
C GLN A 214 16.32 9.35 -24.56
N ARG A 215 16.00 10.13 -25.60
CA ARG A 215 15.75 11.58 -25.44
C ARG A 215 14.46 11.82 -24.66
N GLU A 216 13.48 10.93 -24.82
CA GLU A 216 12.19 10.94 -24.15
C GLU A 216 12.36 10.87 -22.63
N TRP A 217 13.25 9.99 -22.15
CA TRP A 217 13.55 9.84 -20.72
C TRP A 217 13.98 11.15 -20.06
N LYS A 218 14.82 11.92 -20.75
CA LYS A 218 15.41 13.17 -20.22
C LYS A 218 14.39 14.28 -20.02
N ARG A 219 13.19 14.19 -20.61
CA ARG A 219 12.17 15.25 -20.54
C ARG A 219 11.61 15.44 -19.14
N MET A 220 11.31 14.35 -18.45
CA MET A 220 10.79 14.37 -17.07
C MET A 220 11.52 13.35 -16.16
N SER A 221 12.75 13.00 -16.52
CA SER A 221 13.57 11.98 -15.85
C SER A 221 12.84 10.64 -15.67
N GLY A 222 12.03 10.23 -16.65
CA GLY A 222 11.24 9.01 -16.62
C GLY A 222 9.82 9.13 -16.03
N ARG A 223 9.45 10.27 -15.42
CA ARG A 223 8.15 10.42 -14.72
C ARG A 223 6.91 10.52 -15.62
N ASP A 224 7.14 10.73 -16.91
CA ASP A 224 6.15 10.62 -17.97
C ASP A 224 6.11 9.23 -18.62
N HIS A 225 6.90 8.28 -18.13
CA HIS A 225 6.93 6.91 -18.60
C HIS A 225 6.10 6.00 -17.71
N PHE A 226 5.43 5.04 -18.34
CA PHE A 226 4.73 3.98 -17.64
C PHE A 226 4.86 2.63 -18.33
N LEU A 227 4.73 1.56 -17.55
CA LEU A 227 4.66 0.19 -18.02
C LEU A 227 3.48 -0.55 -17.39
N VAL A 228 3.04 -1.62 -18.03
CA VAL A 228 1.98 -2.52 -17.53
C VAL A 228 2.60 -3.88 -17.25
N ALA A 229 2.28 -4.47 -16.09
CA ALA A 229 2.77 -5.77 -15.67
C ALA A 229 1.63 -6.75 -15.40
N GLY A 230 1.74 -7.96 -15.93
CA GLY A 230 0.72 -9.00 -15.83
C GLY A 230 0.77 -9.78 -14.53
N ARG A 231 1.68 -9.43 -13.63
CA ARG A 231 1.81 -10.01 -12.28
C ARG A 231 1.68 -8.94 -11.20
N ILE A 232 1.56 -9.37 -9.95
CA ILE A 232 1.38 -8.47 -8.80
C ILE A 232 2.65 -7.64 -8.56
N SER A 233 2.52 -6.40 -8.06
CA SER A 233 3.67 -5.51 -7.83
C SER A 233 4.74 -6.10 -6.91
N TRP A 234 4.36 -6.97 -5.97
CA TRP A 234 5.28 -7.67 -5.06
C TRP A 234 6.35 -8.47 -5.80
N ASP A 235 5.99 -9.05 -6.95
CA ASP A 235 6.89 -9.85 -7.78
C ASP A 235 8.07 -9.04 -8.34
N PHE A 236 7.99 -7.71 -8.35
CA PHE A 236 9.02 -6.83 -8.89
C PHE A 236 9.77 -6.03 -7.80
N ARG A 237 9.53 -6.37 -6.52
CA ARG A 237 10.03 -5.63 -5.35
C ARG A 237 10.79 -6.55 -4.38
N ARG A 238 11.73 -7.35 -4.91
CA ARG A 238 12.62 -8.16 -4.06
C ARG A 238 13.54 -7.25 -3.23
N GLN A 239 13.43 -7.33 -1.90
CA GLN A 239 14.09 -6.38 -0.99
C GLN A 239 15.60 -6.64 -0.79
N THR A 240 16.05 -7.90 -0.90
CA THR A 240 17.45 -8.26 -0.64
C THR A 240 18.08 -9.00 -1.83
N ASP A 241 19.40 -9.16 -1.76
CA ASP A 241 20.20 -9.98 -2.70
C ASP A 241 20.37 -11.43 -2.21
N ASN A 242 19.47 -11.89 -1.34
CA ASN A 242 19.42 -13.30 -1.00
C ASN A 242 18.79 -14.11 -2.14
N GLU A 243 19.46 -15.18 -2.57
CA GLU A 243 19.01 -16.06 -3.65
C GLU A 243 17.65 -16.72 -3.36
N SER A 244 17.32 -16.95 -2.09
CA SER A 244 16.03 -17.52 -1.68
C SER A 244 14.86 -16.55 -1.77
N ASP A 245 15.12 -15.25 -1.88
CA ASP A 245 14.06 -14.24 -1.85
C ASP A 245 13.28 -14.24 -3.18
N TRP A 246 11.99 -13.92 -3.09
CA TRP A 246 11.04 -13.96 -4.20
C TRP A 246 11.07 -12.67 -5.06
N GLY A 247 10.79 -12.78 -6.35
CA GLY A 247 10.65 -11.65 -7.29
C GLY A 247 11.93 -11.10 -7.94
N SER A 248 11.81 -10.06 -8.77
CA SER A 248 12.93 -9.33 -9.38
C SER A 248 13.24 -8.02 -8.63
N LYS A 249 14.36 -7.39 -8.96
CA LYS A 249 14.73 -6.05 -8.47
C LYS A 249 14.14 -4.89 -9.29
N LEU A 250 13.35 -5.15 -10.33
CA LEU A 250 12.90 -4.14 -11.30
C LEU A 250 12.43 -2.82 -10.67
N ARG A 251 11.61 -2.87 -9.61
CA ARG A 251 11.03 -1.65 -8.98
C ARG A 251 11.88 -1.06 -7.85
N PHE A 252 13.04 -1.64 -7.58
CA PHE A 252 14.07 -1.04 -6.71
C PHE A 252 15.31 -0.60 -7.48
N LEU A 253 15.27 -0.63 -8.81
CA LEU A 253 16.25 0.08 -9.64
C LEU A 253 15.95 1.60 -9.57
N PRO A 254 16.94 2.46 -9.30
CA PRO A 254 16.73 3.90 -9.14
C PRO A 254 16.02 4.55 -10.35
N GLU A 255 16.33 4.10 -11.55
CA GLU A 255 15.71 4.57 -12.79
C GLU A 255 14.24 4.19 -12.85
N SER A 256 13.92 2.95 -12.51
CA SER A 256 12.55 2.41 -12.55
C SER A 256 11.63 3.07 -11.53
N GLN A 257 12.17 3.51 -10.38
CA GLN A 257 11.40 4.25 -9.38
C GLN A 257 10.82 5.55 -9.93
N ASN A 258 11.48 6.18 -10.91
CA ASN A 258 10.94 7.37 -11.57
C ASN A 258 9.84 7.05 -12.60
N MET A 259 9.42 5.80 -12.77
CA MET A 259 8.34 5.42 -13.69
C MET A 259 7.12 4.93 -12.93
N SER A 260 5.94 5.16 -13.50
CA SER A 260 4.71 4.55 -13.00
C SER A 260 4.54 3.12 -13.52
N MET A 261 4.08 2.19 -12.68
CA MET A 261 3.74 0.82 -13.08
C MET A 261 2.27 0.57 -12.82
N MET A 262 1.57 0.05 -13.82
CA MET A 262 0.23 -0.52 -13.66
C MET A 262 0.33 -2.03 -13.58
N SER A 263 -0.29 -2.65 -12.58
CA SER A 263 -0.26 -4.10 -12.38
C SER A 263 -1.60 -4.65 -11.91
N ILE A 264 -1.80 -5.97 -12.01
CA ILE A 264 -3.04 -6.63 -11.55
C ILE A 264 -3.31 -6.45 -10.03
N GLU A 265 -2.26 -6.20 -9.25
CA GLU A 265 -2.31 -5.81 -7.84
C GLU A 265 -1.14 -4.86 -7.58
N SER A 266 -1.38 -3.76 -6.87
CA SER A 266 -0.40 -2.71 -6.58
C SER A 266 0.37 -2.96 -5.28
N SER A 267 1.42 -2.18 -5.02
CA SER A 267 2.10 -2.16 -3.72
C SER A 267 1.73 -0.91 -2.92
N SER A 268 2.31 -0.76 -1.73
CA SER A 268 2.25 0.47 -0.93
C SER A 268 2.94 1.69 -1.57
N TRP A 269 3.61 1.56 -2.72
CA TRP A 269 4.34 2.69 -3.33
C TRP A 269 3.43 3.51 -4.24
N ASN A 270 3.55 4.84 -4.18
CA ASN A 270 2.69 5.78 -4.91
C ASN A 270 2.87 5.76 -6.44
N ASN A 271 3.93 5.11 -6.92
CA ASN A 271 4.18 4.89 -8.34
C ASN A 271 3.66 3.53 -8.85
N ASP A 272 2.89 2.78 -8.03
CA ASP A 272 2.26 1.52 -8.42
C ASP A 272 0.72 1.62 -8.38
N TYR A 273 0.09 1.35 -9.51
CA TYR A 273 -1.36 1.44 -9.72
C TYR A 273 -1.95 0.07 -10.03
N ALA A 274 -3.07 -0.26 -9.38
CA ALA A 274 -3.75 -1.51 -9.62
C ALA A 274 -4.81 -1.34 -10.71
N ILE A 275 -4.76 -2.18 -11.73
CA ILE A 275 -5.78 -2.27 -12.79
C ILE A 275 -6.37 -3.69 -12.84
N PRO A 276 -7.62 -3.88 -13.30
CA PRO A 276 -8.32 -5.15 -13.23
C PRO A 276 -7.54 -6.31 -13.83
N TYR A 277 -7.66 -7.49 -13.20
CA TYR A 277 -7.20 -8.73 -13.83
C TYR A 277 -7.92 -8.93 -15.16
N PRO A 278 -7.26 -9.47 -16.20
CA PRO A 278 -7.95 -9.86 -17.42
C PRO A 278 -8.93 -10.99 -17.09
N THR A 279 -10.22 -10.71 -17.30
CA THR A 279 -11.30 -11.69 -17.15
C THR A 279 -11.44 -12.53 -18.42
N CYS A 280 -12.40 -13.46 -18.47
CA CYS A 280 -12.66 -14.25 -19.68
C CYS A 280 -13.65 -13.60 -20.66
N PHE A 281 -14.22 -12.43 -20.33
CA PHE A 281 -15.23 -11.75 -21.16
C PHE A 281 -14.60 -10.56 -21.87
N HIS A 282 -14.49 -10.65 -23.19
CA HIS A 282 -13.88 -9.66 -24.06
C HIS A 282 -14.86 -9.27 -25.17
N PRO A 283 -15.83 -8.38 -24.86
CA PRO A 283 -16.88 -8.02 -25.79
C PRO A 283 -16.32 -7.29 -27.01
N SER A 284 -16.97 -7.51 -28.16
CA SER A 284 -16.64 -6.83 -29.42
C SER A 284 -17.57 -5.64 -29.72
N SER A 285 -18.59 -5.41 -28.88
CA SER A 285 -19.57 -4.33 -29.04
C SER A 285 -20.21 -3.91 -27.70
N LEU A 286 -20.83 -2.72 -27.69
CA LEU A 286 -21.70 -2.27 -26.60
C LEU A 286 -22.93 -3.15 -26.40
N ASP A 287 -23.45 -3.71 -27.50
CA ASP A 287 -24.64 -4.55 -27.47
C ASP A 287 -24.36 -5.84 -26.70
N GLU A 288 -23.18 -6.44 -26.85
CA GLU A 288 -22.77 -7.62 -26.07
C GLU A 288 -22.65 -7.31 -24.57
N ILE A 289 -22.16 -6.12 -24.20
CA ILE A 289 -22.11 -5.67 -22.80
C ILE A 289 -23.54 -5.51 -22.26
N SER A 290 -24.39 -4.81 -23.01
CA SER A 290 -25.77 -4.53 -22.62
C SER A 290 -26.60 -5.81 -22.50
N GLU A 291 -26.43 -6.74 -23.43
CA GLU A 291 -27.04 -8.07 -23.40
C GLU A 291 -26.58 -8.86 -22.16
N TRP A 292 -25.28 -8.84 -21.85
CA TRP A 292 -24.76 -9.52 -20.67
C TRP A 292 -25.31 -8.91 -19.37
N GLN A 293 -25.33 -7.58 -19.28
CA GLN A 293 -25.89 -6.87 -18.13
C GLN A 293 -27.37 -7.23 -17.92
N GLU A 294 -28.17 -7.19 -18.99
CA GLU A 294 -29.60 -7.52 -18.91
C GLU A 294 -29.82 -8.98 -18.50
N ARG A 295 -28.97 -9.88 -18.99
CA ARG A 295 -28.96 -11.28 -18.55
C ARG A 295 -28.66 -11.42 -17.06
N MET A 296 -27.77 -10.61 -16.50
CA MET A 296 -27.47 -10.63 -15.06
C MET A 296 -28.58 -9.99 -14.22
N ARG A 297 -29.29 -8.98 -14.75
CA ARG A 297 -30.43 -8.33 -14.09
C ARG A 297 -31.63 -9.26 -13.94
N THR A 298 -31.94 -10.01 -14.99
CA THR A 298 -33.12 -10.90 -15.05
C THR A 298 -32.89 -12.27 -14.40
N ARG A 299 -31.67 -12.55 -13.93
CA ARG A 299 -31.31 -13.86 -13.39
C ARG A 299 -31.85 -14.08 -11.97
N THR A 300 -32.62 -15.16 -11.79
CA THR A 300 -33.01 -15.67 -10.47
C THR A 300 -31.82 -16.35 -9.78
N ARG A 301 -31.59 -16.03 -8.50
CA ARG A 301 -30.45 -16.51 -7.72
C ARG A 301 -30.94 -17.48 -6.65
N GLU A 302 -30.41 -18.70 -6.70
CA GLU A 302 -30.82 -19.83 -5.85
C GLU A 302 -30.04 -19.85 -4.53
N TYR A 303 -28.78 -19.45 -4.56
CA TYR A 303 -27.90 -19.48 -3.39
C TYR A 303 -27.80 -18.09 -2.76
N LEU A 304 -27.84 -18.03 -1.42
CA LEU A 304 -27.59 -16.79 -0.69
C LEU A 304 -26.14 -16.33 -0.92
N PHE A 305 -25.19 -17.25 -0.80
CA PHE A 305 -23.79 -16.92 -1.06
C PHE A 305 -23.03 -18.08 -1.70
N ALA A 306 -21.90 -17.78 -2.31
CA ALA A 306 -21.01 -18.78 -2.86
C ALA A 306 -19.55 -18.44 -2.59
N PHE A 307 -18.74 -19.49 -2.55
CA PHE A 307 -17.30 -19.39 -2.51
C PHE A 307 -16.70 -20.32 -3.57
N ALA A 308 -15.83 -19.77 -4.42
CA ALA A 308 -15.01 -20.53 -5.34
C ALA A 308 -13.58 -20.56 -4.83
N GLY A 309 -13.13 -21.74 -4.41
CA GLY A 309 -11.79 -21.90 -3.84
C GLY A 309 -11.55 -23.28 -3.28
N ALA A 310 -10.34 -23.48 -2.77
CA ALA A 310 -9.91 -24.74 -2.18
C ALA A 310 -9.20 -24.49 -0.84
N PRO A 311 -9.36 -25.39 0.14
CA PRO A 311 -8.66 -25.29 1.42
C PRO A 311 -7.15 -25.36 1.20
N ARG A 312 -6.39 -24.78 2.12
CA ARG A 312 -4.93 -24.95 2.16
C ARG A 312 -4.60 -26.08 3.13
N PRO A 313 -4.08 -27.23 2.67
CA PRO A 313 -3.80 -28.37 3.54
C PRO A 313 -2.89 -28.03 4.73
N GLU A 314 -2.02 -27.05 4.55
CA GLU A 314 -0.99 -26.62 5.50
C GLU A 314 -1.46 -25.49 6.43
N TYR A 315 -2.63 -24.87 6.15
CA TYR A 315 -3.14 -23.68 6.83
C TYR A 315 -4.66 -23.75 7.07
N LYS A 316 -5.07 -24.63 8.00
CA LYS A 316 -6.49 -24.80 8.37
C LYS A 316 -7.08 -23.54 9.03
N ASP A 317 -6.29 -22.82 9.83
CA ASP A 317 -6.70 -21.56 10.49
C ASP A 317 -6.54 -20.32 9.57
N SER A 318 -6.88 -20.47 8.28
CA SER A 318 -6.91 -19.34 7.34
C SER A 318 -8.33 -18.83 7.15
N VAL A 319 -8.50 -17.55 6.78
CA VAL A 319 -9.80 -16.96 6.40
C VAL A 319 -10.55 -17.86 5.42
N ARG A 320 -9.81 -18.42 4.46
CA ARG A 320 -10.31 -19.36 3.47
C ARG A 320 -10.85 -20.65 4.09
N GLY A 321 -10.14 -21.22 5.06
CA GLY A 321 -10.57 -22.41 5.80
C GLY A 321 -11.89 -22.14 6.52
N LYS A 322 -11.97 -21.05 7.29
CA LYS A 322 -13.18 -20.65 8.01
C LYS A 322 -14.39 -20.44 7.10
N ILE A 323 -14.19 -19.77 5.97
CA ILE A 323 -15.25 -19.60 4.95
C ILE A 323 -15.75 -20.93 4.40
N ILE A 324 -14.84 -21.88 4.14
CA ILE A 324 -15.21 -23.20 3.65
C ILE A 324 -16.02 -23.95 4.69
N ASP A 325 -15.57 -23.95 5.95
CA ASP A 325 -16.26 -24.60 7.07
C ASP A 325 -17.68 -24.02 7.23
N GLU A 326 -17.83 -22.69 7.31
CA GLU A 326 -19.15 -22.04 7.39
C GLU A 326 -20.04 -22.31 6.18
N CYS A 327 -19.47 -22.37 4.97
CA CYS A 327 -20.23 -22.70 3.77
C CYS A 327 -20.78 -24.12 3.82
N MET A 328 -19.97 -25.09 4.30
CA MET A 328 -20.41 -26.47 4.49
C MET A 328 -21.47 -26.61 5.59
N GLU A 329 -21.45 -25.75 6.60
CA GLU A 329 -22.43 -25.72 7.70
C GLU A 329 -23.71 -24.94 7.36
N SER A 330 -23.73 -24.20 6.25
CA SER A 330 -24.83 -23.28 5.90
C SER A 330 -26.02 -23.93 5.18
N ASP A 331 -26.09 -25.26 5.12
CA ASP A 331 -27.06 -26.04 4.33
C ASP A 331 -27.10 -25.60 2.85
N ASP A 332 -28.24 -25.72 2.18
CA ASP A 332 -28.45 -25.35 0.77
C ASP A 332 -28.35 -23.83 0.48
N GLN A 333 -27.99 -23.00 1.47
CA GLN A 333 -27.84 -21.55 1.30
C GLN A 333 -26.49 -21.15 0.72
N CYS A 334 -25.44 -21.96 0.93
CA CYS A 334 -24.11 -21.70 0.39
C CYS A 334 -23.73 -22.68 -0.71
N TYR A 335 -23.20 -22.19 -1.83
CA TYR A 335 -22.57 -23.04 -2.83
C TYR A 335 -21.04 -22.97 -2.76
N LEU A 336 -20.41 -24.08 -2.38
CA LEU A 336 -18.96 -24.23 -2.44
C LEU A 336 -18.53 -24.83 -3.78
N LEU A 337 -17.90 -24.02 -4.62
CA LEU A 337 -17.20 -24.50 -5.82
C LEU A 337 -15.78 -24.92 -5.41
N ASP A 338 -15.60 -26.21 -5.11
CA ASP A 338 -14.32 -26.80 -4.70
C ASP A 338 -13.32 -26.83 -5.87
N CYS A 339 -12.36 -25.90 -5.82
CA CYS A 339 -11.32 -25.74 -6.83
C CYS A 339 -10.09 -26.65 -6.61
N ASN A 340 -10.19 -27.69 -5.77
CA ASN A 340 -9.10 -28.66 -5.63
C ASN A 340 -8.83 -29.38 -6.96
N TYR A 341 -7.54 -29.57 -7.26
CA TYR A 341 -7.07 -30.31 -8.43
C TYR A 341 -7.77 -31.67 -8.54
N GLY A 342 -8.65 -31.80 -9.54
CA GLY A 342 -9.29 -33.06 -9.92
C GLY A 342 -10.80 -33.16 -9.72
N LYS A 343 -11.47 -32.23 -9.01
CA LYS A 343 -12.95 -32.27 -8.86
C LYS A 343 -13.67 -31.37 -9.85
N VAL A 344 -13.36 -30.08 -9.87
CA VAL A 344 -13.93 -29.09 -10.80
C VAL A 344 -12.84 -28.15 -11.28
N ASN A 345 -12.78 -27.93 -12.59
CA ASN A 345 -11.81 -27.02 -13.19
C ASN A 345 -12.30 -25.56 -13.02
N CYS A 346 -11.78 -24.84 -12.03
CA CYS A 346 -12.08 -23.42 -11.83
C CYS A 346 -11.41 -22.49 -12.85
N ASP A 347 -10.45 -22.98 -13.66
CA ASP A 347 -9.93 -22.24 -14.82
C ASP A 347 -10.97 -22.17 -15.95
N ASN A 348 -12.00 -23.03 -15.94
CA ASN A 348 -13.08 -22.98 -16.90
C ASN A 348 -14.13 -21.95 -16.43
N PRO A 349 -14.30 -20.81 -17.10
CA PRO A 349 -15.23 -19.77 -16.68
C PRO A 349 -16.69 -20.23 -16.72
N VAL A 350 -17.05 -21.26 -17.48
CA VAL A 350 -18.40 -21.86 -17.45
C VAL A 350 -18.76 -22.33 -16.04
N ASN A 351 -17.83 -23.00 -15.35
CA ASN A 351 -18.06 -23.53 -14.01
C ASN A 351 -18.23 -22.41 -12.99
N VAL A 352 -17.37 -21.38 -13.04
CA VAL A 352 -17.42 -20.23 -12.13
C VAL A 352 -18.68 -19.41 -12.38
N MET A 353 -18.99 -19.08 -13.64
CA MET A 353 -20.16 -18.26 -14.00
C MET A 353 -21.47 -18.98 -13.68
N LYS A 354 -21.54 -20.31 -13.84
CA LYS A 354 -22.73 -21.09 -13.50
C LYS A 354 -23.11 -20.94 -12.03
N VAL A 355 -22.11 -20.92 -11.14
CA VAL A 355 -22.30 -20.71 -9.70
C VAL A 355 -22.57 -19.24 -9.41
N PHE A 356 -21.65 -18.34 -9.78
CA PHE A 356 -21.70 -16.94 -9.36
C PHE A 356 -22.96 -16.22 -9.87
N ARG A 357 -23.42 -16.49 -11.09
CA ARG A 357 -24.66 -15.87 -11.60
C ARG A 357 -25.92 -16.34 -10.88
N ASN A 358 -25.85 -17.50 -10.22
CA ASN A 358 -26.92 -18.09 -9.43
C ASN A 358 -26.82 -17.74 -7.93
N SER A 359 -25.82 -16.98 -7.51
CA SER A 359 -25.59 -16.62 -6.09
C SER A 359 -25.84 -15.14 -5.84
N VAL A 360 -26.43 -14.78 -4.70
CA VAL A 360 -26.64 -13.37 -4.32
C VAL A 360 -25.32 -12.69 -3.96
N PHE A 361 -24.52 -13.31 -3.10
CA PHE A 361 -23.23 -12.83 -2.64
C PHE A 361 -22.08 -13.77 -3.03
N CYS A 362 -20.90 -13.22 -3.34
CA CYS A 362 -19.71 -14.00 -3.68
C CYS A 362 -18.57 -13.65 -2.74
N LEU A 363 -18.08 -14.62 -1.98
CA LEU A 363 -17.06 -14.42 -0.96
C LEU A 363 -15.67 -14.27 -1.60
N GLN A 364 -14.99 -13.16 -1.31
CA GLN A 364 -13.69 -12.80 -1.87
C GLN A 364 -12.64 -12.56 -0.76
N PRO A 365 -12.25 -13.60 -0.01
CA PRO A 365 -11.15 -13.48 0.95
C PRO A 365 -9.79 -13.24 0.29
N PRO A 366 -8.80 -12.69 1.01
CA PRO A 366 -7.42 -12.66 0.55
C PRO A 366 -6.83 -14.08 0.40
N GLY A 367 -5.75 -14.20 -0.38
CA GLY A 367 -5.04 -15.45 -0.66
C GLY A 367 -3.54 -15.33 -0.40
N ASP A 368 -2.72 -15.69 -1.39
CA ASP A 368 -1.27 -15.37 -1.35
C ASP A 368 -1.02 -13.86 -1.51
N SER A 369 -1.97 -13.16 -2.12
CA SER A 369 -2.02 -11.72 -2.26
C SER A 369 -3.40 -11.20 -1.84
N TYR A 370 -3.60 -9.88 -1.86
CA TYR A 370 -4.85 -9.29 -1.37
C TYR A 370 -6.05 -9.55 -2.29
N THR A 371 -5.83 -9.56 -3.60
CA THR A 371 -6.87 -9.66 -4.63
C THR A 371 -6.70 -10.94 -5.45
N ARG A 372 -7.80 -11.36 -6.11
CA ARG A 372 -7.85 -12.54 -6.97
C ARG A 372 -8.72 -12.22 -8.19
N ARG A 373 -8.45 -12.82 -9.35
CA ARG A 373 -9.28 -12.67 -10.56
C ARG A 373 -10.78 -12.92 -10.30
N SER A 374 -11.08 -13.87 -9.41
CA SER A 374 -12.45 -14.23 -9.00
C SER A 374 -13.28 -13.04 -8.49
N MET A 375 -12.64 -12.01 -7.95
CA MET A 375 -13.28 -10.75 -7.55
C MET A 375 -13.93 -10.06 -8.76
N PHE A 376 -13.24 -9.99 -9.90
CA PHE A 376 -13.78 -9.44 -11.14
C PHE A 376 -14.80 -10.39 -11.79
N ASP A 377 -14.58 -11.70 -11.71
CA ASP A 377 -15.56 -12.69 -12.17
C ASP A 377 -16.90 -12.57 -11.39
N SER A 378 -16.86 -12.17 -10.11
CA SER A 378 -18.11 -11.90 -9.35
C SER A 378 -18.86 -10.67 -9.86
N ILE A 379 -18.14 -9.62 -10.27
CA ILE A 379 -18.72 -8.44 -10.91
C ILE A 379 -19.37 -8.82 -12.24
N LEU A 380 -18.67 -9.61 -13.07
CA LEU A 380 -19.23 -10.11 -14.33
C LEU A 380 -20.52 -10.89 -14.14
N ALA A 381 -20.64 -11.66 -13.05
CA ALA A 381 -21.83 -12.45 -12.76
C ALA A 381 -22.97 -11.66 -12.07
N GLY A 382 -22.80 -10.35 -11.85
CA GLY A 382 -23.71 -9.56 -11.01
C GLY A 382 -23.83 -10.07 -9.58
N CYS A 383 -22.84 -10.84 -9.12
CA CYS A 383 -22.80 -11.42 -7.77
C CYS A 383 -22.14 -10.40 -6.84
N ILE A 384 -22.82 -10.01 -5.76
CA ILE A 384 -22.33 -8.93 -4.89
C ILE A 384 -21.07 -9.41 -4.18
N PRO A 385 -19.90 -8.77 -4.41
CA PRO A 385 -18.66 -9.21 -3.78
C PRO A 385 -18.69 -8.93 -2.27
N VAL A 386 -18.25 -9.92 -1.50
CA VAL A 386 -18.05 -9.81 -0.05
C VAL A 386 -16.56 -9.84 0.25
N PHE A 387 -16.04 -8.74 0.76
CA PHE A 387 -14.62 -8.55 1.03
C PHE A 387 -14.31 -8.73 2.51
N PHE A 388 -13.12 -9.27 2.78
CA PHE A 388 -12.62 -9.50 4.14
C PHE A 388 -11.41 -8.63 4.49
N HIS A 389 -10.86 -7.93 3.48
CA HIS A 389 -9.74 -7.02 3.64
C HIS A 389 -9.89 -5.82 2.68
N PRO A 390 -9.62 -4.57 3.09
CA PRO A 390 -9.72 -3.40 2.21
C PRO A 390 -8.75 -3.49 1.02
N GLY A 391 -7.60 -4.13 1.21
CA GLY A 391 -6.65 -4.42 0.15
C GLY A 391 -7.22 -5.26 -1.00
N THR A 392 -8.30 -6.03 -0.81
CA THR A 392 -8.88 -6.83 -1.92
C THR A 392 -9.51 -5.96 -3.02
N ALA A 393 -9.95 -4.75 -2.69
CA ALA A 393 -10.54 -3.86 -3.70
C ALA A 393 -10.38 -2.39 -3.38
N PHE A 394 -10.76 -1.92 -2.19
CA PHE A 394 -11.00 -0.48 -1.89
C PHE A 394 -9.75 0.38 -1.96
N ALA A 395 -8.64 -0.14 -1.44
CA ALA A 395 -7.33 0.48 -1.51
C ALA A 395 -6.73 0.51 -2.92
N GLN A 396 -7.30 -0.28 -3.82
CA GLN A 396 -6.80 -0.59 -5.14
C GLN A 396 -7.86 -0.20 -6.19
N TYR A 397 -7.56 -0.32 -7.48
CA TYR A 397 -8.54 -0.12 -8.57
C TYR A 397 -9.34 1.20 -8.51
N LYS A 398 -8.73 2.28 -7.99
CA LYS A 398 -9.37 3.59 -7.78
C LYS A 398 -9.94 4.22 -9.06
N TRP A 399 -9.42 3.82 -10.23
CA TRP A 399 -9.92 4.26 -11.54
C TRP A 399 -11.08 3.43 -12.08
N HIS A 400 -11.34 2.26 -11.50
CA HIS A 400 -12.30 1.27 -12.01
C HIS A 400 -13.49 1.06 -11.08
N LEU A 401 -13.33 1.30 -9.78
CA LEU A 401 -14.36 1.04 -8.78
C LEU A 401 -14.82 2.36 -8.10
N PRO A 402 -16.10 2.46 -7.69
CA PRO A 402 -16.59 3.63 -6.97
C PRO A 402 -15.85 3.84 -5.65
N LYS A 403 -15.54 5.10 -5.30
CA LYS A 403 -14.92 5.45 -4.00
C LYS A 403 -15.75 4.96 -2.81
N ASN A 404 -17.08 5.08 -2.90
CA ASN A 404 -17.97 4.58 -1.87
C ASN A 404 -18.12 3.05 -1.99
N HIS A 405 -17.28 2.32 -1.27
CA HIS A 405 -17.27 0.86 -1.31
C HIS A 405 -18.58 0.20 -0.84
N LYS A 406 -19.35 0.88 0.04
CA LYS A 406 -20.66 0.41 0.53
C LYS A 406 -21.74 0.41 -0.56
N SER A 407 -21.48 1.00 -1.74
CA SER A 407 -22.42 1.08 -2.86
C SER A 407 -22.46 -0.18 -3.74
N TYR A 408 -21.39 -0.97 -3.76
CA TYR A 408 -21.27 -2.14 -4.66
C TYR A 408 -20.80 -3.43 -3.96
N SER A 409 -20.47 -3.39 -2.67
CA SER A 409 -19.90 -4.53 -1.96
C SER A 409 -20.41 -4.64 -0.52
N VAL A 410 -20.18 -5.81 0.07
CA VAL A 410 -20.32 -6.05 1.50
C VAL A 410 -18.92 -6.24 2.08
N TYR A 411 -18.67 -5.66 3.25
CA TYR A 411 -17.39 -5.80 3.95
C TYR A 411 -17.59 -6.51 5.28
N LEU A 412 -16.86 -7.62 5.48
CA LEU A 412 -16.84 -8.40 6.72
C LEU A 412 -15.40 -8.39 7.26
N PRO A 413 -15.04 -7.45 8.15
CA PRO A 413 -13.66 -7.26 8.59
C PRO A 413 -13.13 -8.50 9.33
N VAL A 414 -11.95 -8.97 8.93
CA VAL A 414 -11.20 -9.99 9.68
C VAL A 414 -9.93 -9.35 10.23
N LYS A 415 -9.85 -9.20 11.55
CA LYS A 415 -8.65 -8.69 12.23
C LYS A 415 -7.64 -9.81 12.49
N ASP A 416 -8.08 -10.89 13.14
CA ASP A 416 -7.32 -12.13 13.33
C ASP A 416 -8.25 -13.32 13.07
N VAL A 417 -7.77 -14.31 12.32
CA VAL A 417 -8.50 -15.56 12.07
C VAL A 417 -8.65 -16.39 13.36
N LYS A 418 -7.77 -16.20 14.33
CA LYS A 418 -7.87 -16.85 15.65
C LYS A 418 -9.06 -16.33 16.46
N GLU A 419 -9.48 -15.10 16.19
CA GLU A 419 -10.63 -14.44 16.81
C GLU A 419 -11.87 -14.50 15.90
N TRP A 420 -11.96 -15.53 15.05
CA TRP A 420 -13.06 -15.68 14.11
C TRP A 420 -14.41 -15.83 14.83
N ASP A 421 -15.19 -14.76 14.85
CA ASP A 421 -16.56 -14.69 15.38
C ASP A 421 -17.58 -14.28 14.31
N ILE A 422 -17.12 -14.11 13.07
CA ILE A 422 -17.94 -13.70 11.94
C ILE A 422 -18.88 -14.86 11.60
N LYS A 423 -20.18 -14.58 11.64
CA LYS A 423 -21.22 -15.51 11.18
C LYS A 423 -21.74 -15.06 9.82
N ILE A 424 -21.08 -15.48 8.75
CA ILE A 424 -21.29 -14.94 7.39
C ILE A 424 -22.75 -15.04 6.98
N LYS A 425 -23.37 -16.21 7.15
CA LYS A 425 -24.79 -16.43 6.80
C LYS A 425 -25.72 -15.45 7.52
N GLU A 426 -25.58 -15.29 8.83
CA GLU A 426 -26.42 -14.41 9.64
C GLU A 426 -26.25 -12.94 9.17
N ARG A 427 -25.01 -12.48 8.98
CA ARG A 427 -24.71 -11.11 8.54
C ARG A 427 -25.22 -10.81 7.13
N LEU A 428 -25.22 -11.79 6.22
CA LEU A 428 -25.75 -11.61 4.87
C LEU A 428 -27.29 -11.62 4.84
N LEU A 429 -27.95 -12.36 5.74
CA LEU A 429 -29.41 -12.37 5.88
C LEU A 429 -29.96 -11.05 6.49
N GLU A 430 -29.16 -10.33 7.26
CA GLU A 430 -29.50 -9.00 7.78
C GLU A 430 -29.66 -7.93 6.68
N ILE A 431 -29.11 -8.18 5.48
CA ILE A 431 -29.17 -7.23 4.37
C ILE A 431 -30.54 -7.31 3.70
N SER A 432 -31.34 -6.26 3.85
CA SER A 432 -32.66 -6.14 3.21
C SER A 432 -32.62 -6.41 1.70
N GLU A 433 -33.66 -7.03 1.16
CA GLU A 433 -33.80 -7.30 -0.28
C GLU A 433 -33.65 -6.03 -1.14
N GLU A 434 -34.18 -4.88 -0.68
CA GLU A 434 -34.05 -3.60 -1.38
C GLU A 434 -32.57 -3.19 -1.53
N LYS A 435 -31.79 -3.31 -0.45
CA LYS A 435 -30.35 -3.05 -0.47
C LYS A 435 -29.61 -4.04 -1.36
N VAL A 436 -30.00 -5.32 -1.37
CA VAL A 436 -29.44 -6.33 -2.29
C VAL A 436 -29.68 -5.96 -3.75
N VAL A 437 -30.89 -5.53 -4.11
CA VAL A 437 -31.22 -5.08 -5.47
C VAL A 437 -30.37 -3.87 -5.87
N ARG A 438 -30.24 -2.87 -4.99
CA ARG A 438 -29.38 -1.70 -5.24
C ARG A 438 -27.91 -2.07 -5.43
N LEU A 439 -27.34 -2.86 -4.52
CA LEU A 439 -25.95 -3.32 -4.60
C LEU A 439 -25.70 -4.06 -5.92
N ARG A 440 -26.62 -4.96 -6.30
CA ARG A 440 -26.49 -5.73 -7.53
C ARG A 440 -26.53 -4.84 -8.78
N GLU A 441 -27.44 -3.88 -8.84
CA GLU A 441 -27.51 -2.98 -10.00
C GLU A 441 -26.21 -2.19 -10.15
N GLU A 442 -25.64 -1.70 -9.04
CA GLU A 442 -24.32 -1.05 -9.08
C GLU A 442 -23.23 -2.02 -9.54
N VAL A 443 -23.19 -3.25 -9.04
CA VAL A 443 -22.23 -4.28 -9.51
C VAL A 443 -22.36 -4.55 -11.02
N ILE A 444 -23.58 -4.68 -11.54
CA ILE A 444 -23.80 -4.93 -12.98
C ILE A 444 -23.33 -3.73 -13.83
N LYS A 445 -23.53 -2.49 -13.36
CA LYS A 445 -23.01 -1.29 -14.04
C LYS A 445 -21.49 -1.24 -14.12
N LEU A 446 -20.77 -1.90 -13.22
CA LEU A 446 -19.31 -1.94 -13.21
C LEU A 446 -18.71 -2.89 -14.27
N ILE A 447 -19.50 -3.77 -14.88
CA ILE A 447 -19.01 -4.74 -15.89
C ILE A 447 -18.10 -4.10 -16.96
N PRO A 448 -18.47 -3.01 -17.67
CA PRO A 448 -17.58 -2.36 -18.65
C PRO A 448 -16.24 -1.90 -18.05
N SER A 449 -16.23 -1.40 -16.82
CA SER A 449 -15.04 -0.84 -16.16
C SER A 449 -13.97 -1.88 -15.78
N VAL A 450 -14.32 -3.17 -15.80
CA VAL A 450 -13.45 -4.29 -15.38
C VAL A 450 -13.14 -5.28 -16.50
N VAL A 451 -13.56 -5.00 -17.74
CA VAL A 451 -13.29 -5.83 -18.91
C VAL A 451 -12.41 -5.10 -19.92
N TYR A 452 -11.62 -5.87 -20.67
CA TYR A 452 -10.83 -5.36 -21.78
C TYR A 452 -11.54 -5.71 -23.07
N ALA A 453 -12.15 -4.75 -23.75
CA ALA A 453 -12.89 -5.00 -24.99
C ALA A 453 -11.94 -5.40 -26.15
N ASN A 454 -12.48 -6.10 -27.13
CA ASN A 454 -11.72 -6.59 -28.28
C ASN A 454 -11.05 -5.43 -29.05
N PRO A 455 -9.72 -5.48 -29.31
CA PRO A 455 -9.01 -4.40 -30.03
C PRO A 455 -9.50 -4.15 -31.47
N ARG A 456 -10.27 -5.08 -32.06
CA ARG A 456 -10.87 -4.87 -33.39
C ARG A 456 -11.96 -3.80 -33.39
N TYR A 457 -12.52 -3.48 -32.24
CA TYR A 457 -13.48 -2.39 -32.07
C TYR A 457 -12.72 -1.10 -31.76
N GLY A 458 -12.98 -0.04 -32.54
CA GLY A 458 -12.35 1.27 -32.32
C GLY A 458 -12.71 1.87 -30.96
N SER A 459 -11.87 2.78 -30.47
CA SER A 459 -12.06 3.53 -29.21
C SER A 459 -13.29 4.47 -29.20
N GLU A 460 -14.20 4.37 -30.17
CA GLU A 460 -15.36 5.25 -30.27
C GLU A 460 -16.45 4.83 -29.28
N GLY A 461 -16.36 5.35 -28.06
CA GLY A 461 -17.51 5.50 -27.16
C GLY A 461 -17.55 4.65 -25.89
N ASN A 462 -16.56 3.79 -25.63
CA ASN A 462 -16.57 2.92 -24.44
C ASN A 462 -15.38 3.16 -23.51
N GLU A 463 -15.65 3.60 -22.28
CA GLU A 463 -14.68 3.55 -21.18
C GLU A 463 -14.61 2.11 -20.62
N ASP A 464 -13.83 1.25 -21.28
CA ASP A 464 -13.48 -0.07 -20.76
C ASP A 464 -12.29 0.00 -19.77
N ALA A 465 -11.84 -1.14 -19.25
CA ALA A 465 -10.72 -1.17 -18.30
C ALA A 465 -9.40 -0.61 -18.90
N PHE A 466 -9.18 -0.68 -20.22
CA PHE A 466 -7.99 -0.08 -20.83
C PHE A 466 -8.11 1.44 -20.89
N GLU A 467 -9.24 1.96 -21.36
CA GLU A 467 -9.45 3.40 -21.50
C GLU A 467 -9.43 4.12 -20.13
N LEU A 468 -10.05 3.52 -19.10
CA LEU A 468 -10.00 4.04 -17.72
C LEU A 468 -8.59 4.06 -17.14
N ALA A 469 -7.82 2.99 -17.34
CA ALA A 469 -6.44 2.91 -16.88
C ALA A 469 -5.53 3.93 -17.58
N LEU A 470 -5.69 4.09 -18.90
CA LEU A 470 -4.93 5.06 -19.67
C LEU A 470 -5.27 6.50 -19.29
N LYS A 471 -6.56 6.81 -19.11
CA LYS A 471 -7.03 8.11 -18.63
C LYS A 471 -6.44 8.43 -17.26
N GLY A 472 -6.53 7.52 -16.29
CA GLY A 472 -5.96 7.72 -14.95
C GLY A 472 -4.44 7.91 -14.97
N MET A 473 -3.73 7.21 -15.87
CA MET A 473 -2.30 7.38 -16.05
C MET A 473 -1.94 8.75 -16.66
N LEU A 474 -2.70 9.21 -17.66
CA LEU A 474 -2.52 10.53 -18.27
C LEU A 474 -2.77 11.65 -17.27
N GLU A 475 -3.86 11.56 -16.48
CA GLU A 475 -4.18 12.51 -15.40
C GLU A 475 -3.03 12.58 -14.39
N ARG A 476 -2.54 11.41 -13.93
CA ARG A 476 -1.41 11.30 -13.01
C ARG A 476 -0.14 11.97 -13.56
N ILE A 477 0.19 11.74 -14.83
CA ILE A 477 1.39 12.31 -15.45
C ILE A 477 1.25 13.83 -15.63
N GLU A 478 0.06 14.31 -15.97
CA GLU A 478 -0.19 15.75 -16.09
C GLU A 478 -0.11 16.46 -14.73
N GLU A 479 -0.58 15.84 -13.64
CA GLU A 479 -0.38 16.37 -12.28
C GLU A 479 1.11 16.57 -11.96
N VAL A 480 1.95 15.58 -12.27
CA VAL A 480 3.41 15.70 -12.09
C VAL A 480 3.99 16.80 -12.97
N ARG A 481 3.54 16.89 -14.22
CA ARG A 481 3.99 17.92 -15.16
C ARG A 481 3.65 19.32 -14.68
N GLU A 482 2.43 19.54 -14.18
CA GLU A 482 2.00 20.83 -13.64
C GLU A 482 2.78 21.21 -12.39
N MET A 483 3.05 20.26 -11.49
CA MET A 483 3.94 20.51 -10.34
C MET A 483 5.34 20.95 -10.78
N MET A 484 5.92 20.27 -11.77
CA MET A 484 7.23 20.64 -12.33
C MET A 484 7.22 22.00 -13.01
N LYS A 485 6.14 22.35 -13.75
CA LYS A 485 5.95 23.69 -14.36
C LYS A 485 5.89 24.79 -13.30
N GLN A 486 5.35 24.49 -12.12
CA GLN A 486 5.32 25.40 -10.97
C GLN A 486 6.66 25.50 -10.22
N GLY A 487 7.72 24.84 -10.70
CA GLY A 487 9.04 24.86 -10.09
C GLY A 487 9.21 23.94 -8.87
N LYS A 488 8.24 23.08 -8.59
CA LYS A 488 8.36 22.04 -7.55
C LYS A 488 9.18 20.86 -8.07
N ASP A 489 9.80 20.11 -7.15
CA ASP A 489 10.48 18.87 -7.53
C ASP A 489 9.44 17.80 -7.88
N GLY A 490 9.47 17.32 -9.13
CA GLY A 490 8.59 16.24 -9.59
C GLY A 490 8.83 14.89 -8.91
N SER A 491 9.90 14.74 -8.11
CA SER A 491 10.13 13.56 -7.27
C SER A 491 9.27 13.52 -6.00
N GLU A 492 8.81 14.68 -5.52
CA GLU A 492 8.08 14.80 -4.27
C GLU A 492 6.76 14.02 -4.34
N GLY A 493 6.55 13.06 -3.42
CA GLY A 493 5.35 12.21 -3.41
C GLY A 493 5.27 11.19 -4.55
N PHE A 494 6.23 11.15 -5.48
CA PHE A 494 6.10 10.38 -6.72
C PHE A 494 6.12 8.87 -6.47
N ASP A 495 7.16 8.40 -5.80
CA ASP A 495 7.34 7.01 -5.37
C ASP A 495 7.39 6.91 -3.84
N ASP A 496 6.76 7.83 -3.11
CA ASP A 496 6.67 7.68 -1.66
C ASP A 496 5.87 6.43 -1.28
N ARG A 497 6.27 5.80 -0.18
CA ARG A 497 5.61 4.60 0.34
C ARG A 497 4.48 4.99 1.29
N ASP A 498 3.28 4.55 0.96
CA ASP A 498 2.07 4.58 1.79
C ASP A 498 1.88 3.23 2.51
N ASP A 499 2.42 3.15 3.73
CA ASP A 499 2.27 1.99 4.61
C ASP A 499 0.80 1.72 5.02
N TYR A 500 -0.10 2.68 4.82
CA TYR A 500 -1.50 2.62 5.23
C TYR A 500 -2.47 2.35 4.10
N LYS A 501 -1.97 2.24 2.88
CA LYS A 501 -2.78 1.99 1.68
C LYS A 501 -3.82 0.91 1.91
N TYR A 502 -3.46 -0.16 2.62
CA TYR A 502 -4.31 -1.33 2.88
C TYR A 502 -4.98 -1.34 4.26
N THR A 503 -5.12 -0.19 4.89
CA THR A 503 -5.86 0.01 6.13
C THR A 503 -7.02 0.95 5.88
N PHE A 504 -8.15 0.76 6.57
CA PHE A 504 -9.18 1.80 6.61
C PHE A 504 -8.64 3.02 7.35
N SER A 505 -9.10 4.20 6.96
CA SER A 505 -8.84 5.39 7.77
C SER A 505 -9.36 5.17 9.21
N PRO A 506 -8.74 5.80 10.23
CA PRO A 506 -9.21 5.68 11.62
C PRO A 506 -10.72 5.99 11.78
N TYR A 507 -11.25 6.92 10.97
CA TYR A 507 -12.67 7.29 10.96
C TYR A 507 -13.58 6.19 10.39
N GLU A 508 -13.21 5.58 9.26
CA GLU A 508 -13.98 4.48 8.67
C GLU A 508 -13.92 3.21 9.52
N ALA A 509 -12.77 2.95 10.17
CA ALA A 509 -12.64 1.88 11.14
C ALA A 509 -13.57 2.09 12.34
N GLN A 510 -13.70 3.34 12.81
CA GLN A 510 -14.61 3.69 13.90
C GLN A 510 -16.09 3.55 13.52
N GLU A 511 -16.50 3.96 12.31
CA GLU A 511 -17.86 3.70 11.82
C GLU A 511 -18.20 2.20 11.74
N LEU A 512 -17.24 1.38 11.30
CA LEU A 512 -17.41 -0.06 11.21
C LEU A 512 -17.49 -0.73 12.59
N GLU A 513 -16.73 -0.25 13.56
CA GLU A 513 -16.77 -0.72 14.96
C GLU A 513 -18.07 -0.30 15.66
N VAL A 514 -18.52 0.95 15.47
CA VAL A 514 -19.80 1.43 16.00
C VAL A 514 -20.95 0.64 15.39
N ALA A 515 -20.95 0.42 14.07
CA ALA A 515 -21.98 -0.40 13.41
C ALA A 515 -21.99 -1.86 13.89
N ALA A 516 -20.81 -2.44 14.16
CA ALA A 516 -20.71 -3.79 14.72
C ALA A 516 -21.22 -3.85 16.18
N ALA A 517 -20.92 -2.84 16.99
CA ALA A 517 -21.39 -2.72 18.36
C ALA A 517 -22.92 -2.47 18.44
N GLU A 518 -23.47 -1.67 17.53
CA GLU A 518 -24.91 -1.44 17.39
C GLU A 518 -25.66 -2.70 16.96
N ALA A 519 -25.10 -3.48 16.03
CA ALA A 519 -25.67 -4.78 15.64
C ALA A 519 -25.68 -5.78 16.82
N LEU A 520 -24.62 -5.82 17.63
CA LEU A 520 -24.57 -6.63 18.86
C LEU A 520 -25.59 -6.17 19.91
N SER A 521 -25.79 -4.85 20.05
CA SER A 521 -26.79 -4.26 20.95
C SER A 521 -28.22 -4.59 20.50
N MET A 522 -28.50 -4.52 19.20
CA MET A 522 -29.81 -4.84 18.62
C MET A 522 -30.17 -6.33 18.73
N ALA A 523 -29.20 -7.23 18.67
CA ALA A 523 -29.42 -8.67 18.88
C ALA A 523 -29.82 -9.03 20.32
N THR A 524 -29.70 -8.10 21.29
CA THR A 524 -29.98 -8.35 22.71
C THR A 524 -31.24 -7.66 23.24
N ASN A 525 -32.01 -6.93 22.40
CA ASN A 525 -33.20 -6.19 22.84
C ASN A 525 -34.42 -6.40 21.92
N PRO A 526 -35.49 -7.11 22.34
CA PRO A 526 -36.61 -7.45 21.47
C PRO A 526 -37.70 -6.36 21.37
N THR A 527 -37.39 -5.09 21.67
CA THR A 527 -38.40 -4.02 21.64
C THR A 527 -37.81 -2.70 21.19
N PHE A 528 -37.89 -2.42 19.88
CA PHE A 528 -37.89 -1.04 19.44
C PHE A 528 -38.91 -0.83 18.32
N GLN A 529 -39.90 0.02 18.62
CA GLN A 529 -40.97 0.40 17.70
C GLN A 529 -40.47 1.45 16.70
N LEU A 530 -40.80 1.19 15.44
CA LEU A 530 -40.59 2.03 14.28
C LEU A 530 -41.50 3.28 14.35
N PHE A 531 -40.91 4.46 14.39
CA PHE A 531 -41.56 5.74 14.01
C PHE A 531 -40.79 6.27 12.80
N SER A 532 -41.34 6.95 11.79
CA SER A 532 -42.69 7.31 11.37
C SER A 532 -42.47 8.02 10.03
N SER A 533 -43.14 7.59 8.97
CA SER A 533 -43.07 8.22 7.64
C SER A 533 -43.68 9.63 7.65
N SER A 534 -43.08 10.57 6.89
CA SER A 534 -43.76 11.77 6.35
C SER A 534 -42.97 12.36 5.17
N ASN A 535 -43.69 12.51 4.06
CA ASN A 535 -43.28 12.80 2.68
C ASN A 535 -42.75 14.21 2.33
N ASP A 536 -41.98 14.21 1.23
CA ASP A 536 -41.94 15.12 0.06
C ASP A 536 -41.61 16.63 0.19
N LYS A 537 -40.56 17.09 -0.51
CA LYS A 537 -40.67 17.60 -1.91
C LYS A 537 -39.33 18.09 -2.53
N SER A 538 -39.23 17.80 -3.82
CA SER A 538 -38.60 18.52 -4.95
C SER A 538 -37.08 18.56 -5.14
N SER A 539 -36.71 17.95 -6.27
CA SER A 539 -35.51 18.07 -7.11
C SER A 539 -35.12 19.50 -7.50
N GLN A 540 -33.81 19.78 -7.51
CA GLN A 540 -32.99 20.32 -8.64
C GLN A 540 -31.65 20.85 -8.13
N GLY A 541 -30.56 20.56 -8.86
CA GLY A 541 -29.32 21.35 -8.81
C GLY A 541 -28.03 20.55 -8.58
N LEU A 542 -27.29 20.35 -9.67
CA LEU A 542 -25.90 19.89 -9.69
C LEU A 542 -24.97 20.85 -8.91
N GLY A 543 -24.08 20.29 -8.09
CA GLY A 543 -22.93 20.99 -7.51
C GLY A 543 -22.55 20.43 -6.13
N PHE A 544 -21.67 19.42 -6.07
CA PHE A 544 -21.07 18.97 -4.81
C PHE A 544 -19.56 19.25 -4.86
N PHE A 545 -19.19 20.44 -4.37
CA PHE A 545 -17.87 20.71 -3.79
C PHE A 545 -17.91 20.38 -2.29
N ASP A 546 -16.77 19.91 -1.79
CA ASP A 546 -16.33 19.71 -0.40
C ASP A 546 -17.31 20.03 0.74
N SER A 547 -17.56 19.04 1.58
CA SER A 547 -17.98 19.26 2.98
C SER A 547 -16.84 18.79 3.89
N PRO A 548 -16.34 19.62 4.83
CA PRO A 548 -15.24 19.26 5.71
C PRO A 548 -15.68 18.24 6.78
N GLU A 549 -14.78 17.31 7.11
CA GLU A 549 -14.91 16.39 8.25
C GLU A 549 -15.15 17.14 9.58
N PRO A 550 -15.84 16.54 10.57
CA PRO A 550 -15.98 17.15 11.89
C PRO A 550 -14.62 17.31 12.57
N ALA A 551 -14.29 18.52 13.03
CA ALA A 551 -13.03 18.79 13.75
C ALA A 551 -12.99 18.05 15.10
N LEU A 552 -11.84 17.44 15.42
CA LEU A 552 -11.54 16.89 16.75
C LEU A 552 -11.69 17.96 17.83
N PRO A 553 -12.05 17.60 19.07
CA PRO A 553 -12.03 18.54 20.18
C PRO A 553 -10.61 19.10 20.36
N PRO A 554 -10.46 20.39 20.69
CA PRO A 554 -9.15 20.98 20.92
C PRO A 554 -8.46 20.27 22.11
N PRO A 555 -7.13 20.04 22.03
CA PRO A 555 -6.41 19.38 23.11
C PRO A 555 -6.48 20.19 24.41
N PRO A 556 -6.40 19.53 25.59
CA PRO A 556 -6.38 20.23 26.87
C PRO A 556 -5.13 21.14 26.95
N PRO A 557 -5.24 22.35 27.54
CA PRO A 557 -4.09 23.22 27.73
C PRO A 557 -3.06 22.55 28.64
N PRO A 558 -1.75 22.78 28.41
CA PRO A 558 -0.72 22.20 29.24
C PRO A 558 -0.83 22.73 30.68
N VAL A 559 -0.69 21.84 31.67
CA VAL A 559 -0.77 22.19 33.10
C VAL A 559 0.25 21.38 33.92
N GLU A 560 0.89 22.03 34.89
CA GLU A 560 1.69 21.34 35.91
C GLU A 560 0.77 20.83 37.02
N VAL A 561 0.86 19.53 37.34
CA VAL A 561 0.09 18.89 38.42
C VAL A 561 0.99 18.74 39.64
N LEU A 562 0.56 19.30 40.77
CA LEU A 562 1.33 19.22 42.02
C LEU A 562 1.15 17.84 42.67
N SER A 563 2.18 17.33 43.34
CA SER A 563 2.10 16.05 44.09
C SER A 563 0.98 16.04 45.13
N SER A 564 0.58 17.21 45.66
CA SER A 564 -0.55 17.38 46.59
C SER A 564 -1.93 17.22 45.93
N GLU A 565 -2.02 17.25 44.60
CA GLU A 565 -3.26 17.04 43.83
C GLU A 565 -3.56 15.55 43.57
N ALA A 566 -2.79 14.64 44.18
CA ALA A 566 -3.08 13.21 44.12
C ALA A 566 -4.52 12.94 44.60
N SER A 567 -5.30 12.23 43.78
CA SER A 567 -6.70 11.97 44.09
C SER A 567 -6.83 10.93 45.20
N SER A 568 -7.59 11.26 46.24
CA SER A 568 -8.00 10.31 47.28
C SER A 568 -9.40 9.73 47.05
N SER A 569 -10.07 10.10 45.95
CA SER A 569 -11.48 9.77 45.70
C SER A 569 -11.67 8.53 44.82
N VAL A 570 -10.59 7.91 44.35
CA VAL A 570 -10.61 6.75 43.45
C VAL A 570 -9.96 5.56 44.15
N ASP A 571 -10.53 4.38 43.99
CA ASP A 571 -9.97 3.17 44.61
C ASP A 571 -8.66 2.80 43.89
N PHE A 572 -7.55 2.85 44.63
CA PHE A 572 -6.20 2.63 44.12
C PHE A 572 -5.64 1.34 44.72
N ALA A 573 -5.49 0.32 43.87
CA ALA A 573 -4.87 -0.94 44.24
C ALA A 573 -3.46 -1.04 43.64
N VAL A 574 -2.58 -1.85 44.24
CA VAL A 574 -1.24 -2.12 43.71
C VAL A 574 -1.00 -3.60 43.50
N ASP A 575 -0.37 -3.94 42.38
CA ASP A 575 0.16 -5.27 42.10
C ASP A 575 1.68 -5.24 42.01
N LYS A 576 2.34 -6.35 42.32
CA LYS A 576 3.79 -6.50 42.15
C LYS A 576 4.12 -6.92 40.72
N VAL A 577 5.08 -6.23 40.11
CA VAL A 577 5.65 -6.56 38.80
C VAL A 577 7.15 -6.82 39.00
N THR A 578 7.56 -8.07 38.81
CA THR A 578 8.97 -8.47 38.90
C THR A 578 9.59 -8.44 37.50
N ILE A 579 10.68 -7.69 37.37
CA ILE A 579 11.42 -7.46 36.14
C ILE A 579 12.89 -7.77 36.46
N GLY A 580 13.38 -8.95 36.04
CA GLY A 580 14.71 -9.41 36.44
C GLY A 580 14.84 -9.49 37.96
N ASP A 581 15.81 -8.76 38.53
CA ASP A 581 16.06 -8.68 39.96
C ASP A 581 15.31 -7.50 40.63
N VAL A 582 14.54 -6.73 39.85
CA VAL A 582 13.84 -5.53 40.29
C VAL A 582 12.35 -5.81 40.44
N THR A 583 11.81 -5.59 41.64
CA THR A 583 10.37 -5.56 41.87
C THR A 583 9.89 -4.10 41.95
N LEU A 584 8.89 -3.79 41.13
CA LEU A 584 8.14 -2.53 41.12
C LEU A 584 6.66 -2.79 41.44
N LEU A 585 5.97 -1.77 41.92
CA LEU A 585 4.53 -1.77 42.11
C LEU A 585 3.84 -1.10 40.91
N LYS A 586 2.74 -1.72 40.47
CA LYS A 586 1.86 -1.24 39.41
C LYS A 586 0.51 -0.87 40.03
N GLY A 587 0.12 0.39 39.93
CA GLY A 587 -1.20 0.87 40.29
C GLY A 587 -2.30 0.29 39.39
N ARG A 588 -3.49 0.08 39.95
CA ARG A 588 -4.72 -0.27 39.22
C ARG A 588 -5.83 0.67 39.64
N VAL A 589 -6.47 1.23 38.63
CA VAL A 589 -7.55 2.22 38.76
C VAL A 589 -8.61 1.92 37.69
N ASN A 590 -9.88 2.16 38.00
CA ASN A 590 -10.98 1.90 37.08
C ASN A 590 -11.22 3.08 36.10
N THR A 591 -11.20 2.82 34.79
CA THR A 591 -11.44 3.84 33.74
C THR A 591 -12.80 4.54 33.87
N LYS A 592 -13.83 3.82 34.31
CA LYS A 592 -15.17 4.37 34.52
C LYS A 592 -15.22 5.35 35.69
N GLU A 593 -14.42 5.12 36.73
CA GLU A 593 -14.35 6.00 37.90
C GLU A 593 -13.57 7.29 37.60
N VAL A 594 -12.54 7.21 36.75
CA VAL A 594 -11.70 8.36 36.41
C VAL A 594 -12.30 9.20 35.28
N PHE A 595 -12.79 8.57 34.21
CA PHE A 595 -13.22 9.26 32.99
C PHE A 595 -14.72 9.12 32.66
N GLY A 596 -15.48 8.34 33.44
CA GLY A 596 -16.89 8.07 33.13
C GLY A 596 -17.11 7.21 31.87
N LEU A 597 -16.04 6.69 31.27
CA LEU A 597 -16.08 5.90 30.04
C LEU A 597 -16.30 4.41 30.36
N PRO A 598 -17.06 3.65 29.54
CA PRO A 598 -17.05 2.19 29.60
C PRO A 598 -15.62 1.69 29.32
N ASN A 599 -15.23 0.50 29.83
CA ASN A 599 -13.87 -0.08 29.80
C ASN A 599 -13.18 0.01 28.42
N SER A 600 -12.67 1.19 28.09
CA SER A 600 -11.99 1.52 26.84
C SER A 600 -10.53 1.76 27.17
N ASP A 601 -9.66 1.21 26.32
CA ASP A 601 -8.23 1.30 26.50
C ASP A 601 -7.65 2.61 25.99
N LEU A 602 -8.31 3.30 25.05
CA LEU A 602 -7.88 4.57 24.45
C LEU A 602 -9.06 5.24 23.71
N VAL A 603 -9.14 6.57 23.75
CA VAL A 603 -10.06 7.43 22.97
C VAL A 603 -9.26 8.65 22.48
N PRO A 604 -8.93 8.76 21.18
CA PRO A 604 -8.04 9.80 20.68
C PRO A 604 -8.54 11.22 21.02
N GLY A 605 -7.64 12.08 21.51
CA GLY A 605 -7.94 13.46 21.89
C GLY A 605 -8.75 13.64 23.17
N VAL A 606 -9.15 12.55 23.84
CA VAL A 606 -9.95 12.57 25.08
C VAL A 606 -9.25 11.78 26.19
N TYR A 607 -8.81 10.55 25.92
CA TYR A 607 -8.10 9.67 26.85
C TYR A 607 -7.06 8.83 26.11
N GLU A 608 -5.77 9.11 26.28
CA GLU A 608 -4.69 8.46 25.50
C GLU A 608 -4.14 7.18 26.16
N GLY A 609 -4.98 6.47 26.93
CA GLY A 609 -4.70 5.12 27.39
C GLY A 609 -3.76 4.97 28.58
N GLY A 610 -3.49 6.04 29.32
CA GLY A 610 -2.53 6.06 30.44
C GLY A 610 -2.89 5.14 31.63
N LEU A 611 -4.15 4.71 31.79
CA LEU A 611 -4.57 3.76 32.84
C LEU A 611 -4.34 2.29 32.49
N LYS A 612 -3.91 1.98 31.25
CA LYS A 612 -3.47 0.64 30.86
C LYS A 612 -1.95 0.55 30.96
N LEU A 613 -1.45 -0.54 31.56
CA LEU A 613 -0.01 -0.82 31.50
C LEU A 613 0.29 -1.53 30.20
N TRP A 614 1.08 -0.87 29.36
CA TRP A 614 1.56 -1.43 28.10
C TRP A 614 2.84 -2.23 28.32
N GLU A 615 2.99 -3.32 27.54
CA GLU A 615 4.13 -4.24 27.66
C GLU A 615 5.46 -3.54 27.37
N GLY A 616 5.45 -2.53 26.49
CA GLY A 616 6.62 -1.70 26.21
C GLY A 616 7.23 -1.04 27.45
N SER A 617 6.45 -0.67 28.47
CA SER A 617 6.98 -0.11 29.72
C SER A 617 7.83 -1.13 30.48
N ILE A 618 7.42 -2.40 30.48
CA ILE A 618 8.15 -3.49 31.12
C ILE A 618 9.42 -3.81 30.34
N ASP A 619 9.31 -3.89 29.01
CA ASP A 619 10.45 -4.18 28.13
C ASP A 619 11.50 -3.06 28.18
N LEU A 620 11.06 -1.80 28.33
CA LEU A 620 11.95 -0.66 28.57
C LEU A 620 12.73 -0.82 29.88
N VAL A 621 12.06 -1.12 31.01
CA VAL A 621 12.75 -1.32 32.29
C VAL A 621 13.77 -2.46 32.22
N LYS A 622 13.44 -3.59 31.55
CA LYS A 622 14.41 -4.69 31.33
C LYS A 622 15.65 -4.21 30.57
N ALA A 623 15.45 -3.43 29.51
CA ALA A 623 16.54 -2.91 28.71
C ALA A 623 17.41 -1.91 29.49
N LEU A 624 16.79 -1.00 30.25
CA LEU A 624 17.49 -0.05 31.12
C LEU A 624 18.30 -0.76 32.21
N GLU A 625 17.75 -1.82 32.82
CA GLU A 625 18.47 -2.63 33.80
C GLU A 625 19.69 -3.30 33.20
N LYS A 626 19.55 -3.90 32.02
CA LYS A 626 20.66 -4.50 31.31
C LYS A 626 21.75 -3.48 30.98
N GLU A 627 21.37 -2.32 30.45
CA GLU A 627 22.29 -1.22 30.12
C GLU A 627 23.01 -0.65 31.36
N SER A 628 22.34 -0.61 32.52
CA SER A 628 22.98 -0.22 33.78
C SER A 628 23.95 -1.28 34.30
N GLN A 629 23.62 -2.57 34.17
CA GLN A 629 24.52 -3.67 34.55
C GLN A 629 25.77 -3.74 33.67
N THR A 630 25.66 -3.39 32.38
CA THR A 630 26.80 -3.33 31.46
C THR A 630 27.63 -2.05 31.59
N GLY A 631 27.19 -1.08 32.39
CA GLY A 631 27.87 0.20 32.57
C GLY A 631 27.63 1.21 31.45
N ASN A 632 26.71 0.92 30.52
CA ASN A 632 26.37 1.81 29.39
C ASN A 632 25.42 2.95 29.80
N LEU A 633 24.74 2.82 30.95
CA LEU A 633 23.76 3.78 31.44
C LEU A 633 23.87 3.97 32.95
N THR A 634 23.96 5.22 33.40
CA THR A 634 23.83 5.60 34.81
C THR A 634 22.73 6.64 34.98
N PHE A 635 21.87 6.43 35.96
CA PHE A 635 20.87 7.41 36.38
C PHE A 635 21.40 8.33 37.48
N SER A 636 22.47 7.96 38.19
CA SER A 636 23.00 8.73 39.30
C SER A 636 23.33 10.17 38.90
N GLY A 637 22.67 11.14 39.54
CA GLY A 637 22.89 12.56 39.28
C GLY A 637 22.27 13.10 37.99
N LYS A 638 21.48 12.31 37.26
CA LYS A 638 20.89 12.70 35.96
C LYS A 638 19.50 13.31 36.08
N ARG A 639 19.17 14.19 35.14
CA ARG A 639 17.80 14.70 34.90
C ARG A 639 17.09 13.81 33.90
N VAL A 640 15.94 13.28 34.28
CA VAL A 640 15.18 12.30 33.49
C VAL A 640 13.78 12.84 33.19
N LEU A 641 13.32 12.68 31.95
CA LEU A 641 11.93 12.94 31.55
C LEU A 641 11.30 11.65 31.04
N GLU A 642 10.13 11.28 31.56
CA GLU A 642 9.31 10.22 30.97
C GLU A 642 8.13 10.85 30.23
N LEU A 643 8.09 10.65 28.91
CA LEU A 643 7.00 11.12 28.04
C LEU A 643 5.94 10.02 27.87
N GLY A 644 4.66 10.38 27.99
CA GLY A 644 3.54 9.42 27.98
C GLY A 644 3.64 8.41 29.13
N CYS A 645 3.81 8.90 30.35
CA CYS A 645 4.25 8.07 31.47
C CYS A 645 3.22 7.06 31.95
N GLY A 646 1.91 7.33 31.91
CA GLY A 646 0.88 6.43 32.43
C GLY A 646 1.18 5.93 33.85
N HIS A 647 1.58 4.65 33.96
CA HIS A 647 1.98 4.02 35.22
C HIS A 647 3.36 4.44 35.76
N ALA A 648 4.18 5.12 34.96
CA ALA A 648 5.50 5.65 35.30
C ALA A 648 6.56 4.61 35.70
N LEU A 649 6.43 3.34 35.28
CA LEU A 649 7.39 2.30 35.68
C LEU A 649 8.86 2.61 35.28
N PRO A 650 9.14 3.04 34.03
CA PRO A 650 10.48 3.50 33.62
C PRO A 650 11.05 4.64 34.48
N GLY A 651 10.28 5.70 34.76
CA GLY A 651 10.75 6.84 35.56
C GLY A 651 10.86 6.51 37.05
N ILE A 652 9.98 5.67 37.61
CA ILE A 652 10.12 5.12 38.97
C ILE A 652 11.41 4.30 39.07
N TYR A 653 11.70 3.47 38.07
CA TYR A 653 12.95 2.73 38.01
C TYR A 653 14.17 3.67 38.01
N ALA A 654 14.14 4.74 37.20
CA ALA A 654 15.20 5.75 37.16
C ALA A 654 15.39 6.44 38.54
N CYS A 655 14.30 6.76 39.23
CA CYS A 655 14.32 7.31 40.58
C CYS A 655 15.02 6.34 41.57
N LEU A 656 14.67 5.05 41.53
CA LEU A 656 15.29 4.03 42.37
C LEU A 656 16.78 3.77 42.04
N LYS A 657 17.24 4.22 40.87
CA LYS A 657 18.65 4.16 40.43
C LYS A 657 19.42 5.46 40.66
N GLY A 658 18.85 6.43 41.38
CA GLY A 658 19.55 7.62 41.85
C GLY A 658 19.48 8.84 40.93
N ALA A 659 18.49 8.92 40.04
CA ALA A 659 18.23 10.15 39.28
C ALA A 659 18.04 11.36 40.21
N HIS A 660 18.63 12.50 39.82
CA HIS A 660 18.59 13.75 40.59
C HIS A 660 17.29 14.51 40.38
N ALA A 661 16.72 14.45 39.16
CA ALA A 661 15.40 14.99 38.87
C ALA A 661 14.67 14.04 37.92
N ILE A 662 13.39 13.78 38.16
CA ILE A 662 12.53 12.93 37.33
C ILE A 662 11.21 13.64 37.07
N HIS A 663 10.97 14.02 35.83
CA HIS A 663 9.74 14.67 35.41
C HIS A 663 8.87 13.67 34.64
N PHE A 664 7.59 13.66 34.95
CA PHE A 664 6.60 12.77 34.34
C PHE A 664 5.64 13.57 33.49
N GLN A 665 5.43 13.16 32.24
CA GLN A 665 4.50 13.80 31.33
C GLN A 665 3.45 12.81 30.83
N ASP A 666 2.17 13.20 30.88
CA ASP A 666 1.06 12.46 30.28
C ASP A 666 0.13 13.43 29.52
N PHE A 667 -0.71 12.91 28.61
CA PHE A 667 -1.71 13.74 27.94
C PHE A 667 -2.79 14.19 28.93
N ASN A 668 -3.20 13.31 29.85
CA ASN A 668 -4.31 13.54 30.76
C ASN A 668 -3.85 13.87 32.18
N ALA A 669 -4.29 15.00 32.73
CA ALA A 669 -4.00 15.37 34.13
C ALA A 669 -4.60 14.38 35.14
N GLU A 670 -5.74 13.78 34.81
CA GLU A 670 -6.42 12.77 35.62
C GLU A 670 -5.60 11.48 35.72
N VAL A 671 -4.84 11.09 34.68
CA VAL A 671 -3.90 9.96 34.75
C VAL A 671 -2.82 10.27 35.78
N LEU A 672 -2.27 11.48 35.76
CA LEU A 672 -1.24 11.90 36.72
C LEU A 672 -1.78 11.87 38.17
N ARG A 673 -2.96 12.48 38.40
CA ARG A 673 -3.59 12.60 39.72
C ARG A 673 -4.04 11.27 40.30
N CYS A 674 -4.65 10.41 39.48
CA CYS A 674 -5.31 9.19 39.95
C CYS A 674 -4.42 7.95 39.88
N LEU A 675 -3.38 7.94 39.04
CA LEU A 675 -2.52 6.76 38.83
C LEU A 675 -1.04 7.06 39.03
N THR A 676 -0.46 8.01 38.31
CA THR A 676 0.99 8.21 38.28
C THR A 676 1.55 8.62 39.64
N ILE A 677 0.99 9.66 40.28
CA ILE A 677 1.44 10.16 41.58
C ILE A 677 1.25 9.09 42.68
N PRO A 678 0.06 8.46 42.85
CA PRO A 678 -0.11 7.37 43.81
C PRO A 678 0.84 6.19 43.58
N ASN A 679 1.10 5.82 42.32
CA ASN A 679 1.99 4.70 41.99
C ASN A 679 3.46 4.99 42.32
N LEU A 680 3.93 6.22 42.08
CA LEU A 680 5.25 6.66 42.54
C LEU A 680 5.36 6.58 44.07
N ASN A 681 4.38 7.14 44.79
CA ASN A 681 4.38 7.16 46.26
C ASN A 681 4.42 5.74 46.84
N ALA A 682 3.65 4.80 46.26
CA ALA A 682 3.67 3.41 46.68
C ALA A 682 5.06 2.78 46.54
N ASN A 683 5.72 2.98 45.40
CA ASN A 683 7.07 2.43 45.13
C ASN A 683 8.16 3.03 46.01
N LEU A 684 8.08 4.33 46.33
CA LEU A 684 9.05 5.01 47.19
C LEU A 684 8.86 4.69 48.67
N SER A 685 7.62 4.40 49.10
CA SER A 685 7.32 4.04 50.50
C SER A 685 7.83 2.65 50.90
N GLU A 686 7.93 1.69 49.95
CA GLU A 686 8.43 0.33 50.23
C GLU A 686 9.97 0.24 50.33
N LYS A 687 10.72 1.23 49.83
CA LYS A 687 12.18 1.22 49.81
C LYS A 687 12.71 2.39 50.64
N SER A 688 13.29 2.08 51.79
CA SER A 688 13.71 3.01 52.85
C SER A 688 14.82 3.99 52.44
N SER A 689 14.44 5.01 51.68
CA SER A 689 14.92 6.40 51.64
C SER A 689 14.57 6.98 50.25
N PRO A 690 13.65 7.95 50.12
CA PRO A 690 13.59 8.73 48.90
C PRO A 690 14.94 9.44 48.78
N GLY A 691 15.64 9.27 47.65
CA GLY A 691 16.67 10.25 47.31
C GLY A 691 16.03 11.63 47.26
N ASP A 692 16.79 12.70 47.50
CA ASP A 692 16.38 14.12 47.34
C ASP A 692 16.06 14.48 45.88
N ALA A 693 15.50 13.55 45.10
CA ALA A 693 15.21 13.72 43.70
C ALA A 693 14.06 14.70 43.53
N GLU A 694 14.27 15.73 42.69
CA GLU A 694 13.21 16.63 42.29
C GLU A 694 12.20 15.86 41.41
N VAL A 695 10.92 15.88 41.78
CA VAL A 695 9.86 15.21 41.01
C VAL A 695 8.76 16.19 40.66
N ARG A 696 8.40 16.25 39.37
CA ARG A 696 7.37 17.15 38.82
C ARG A 696 6.50 16.43 37.78
N PHE A 697 5.26 16.87 37.62
CA PHE A 697 4.26 16.22 36.75
C PHE A 697 3.64 17.22 35.79
N PHE A 698 3.60 16.91 34.50
CA PHE A 698 3.13 17.81 33.46
C PHE A 698 2.06 17.12 32.60
N ALA A 699 0.86 17.67 32.55
CA ALA A 699 -0.19 17.22 31.65
C ALA A 699 -0.23 18.11 30.40
N GLY A 700 -0.51 17.53 29.23
CA GLY A 700 -0.73 18.29 28.00
C GLY A 700 -0.24 17.59 26.75
N GLU A 701 -0.65 18.13 25.60
CA GLU A 701 -0.24 17.64 24.28
C GLU A 701 1.23 18.02 23.97
N TRP A 702 1.93 17.16 23.22
CA TRP A 702 3.38 17.27 23.02
C TRP A 702 3.83 18.54 22.31
N SER A 703 3.00 19.11 21.41
CA SER A 703 3.34 20.35 20.73
C SER A 703 3.34 21.55 21.67
N GLU A 704 2.63 21.50 22.80
CA GLU A 704 2.47 22.62 23.74
C GLU A 704 3.18 22.43 25.09
N VAL A 705 3.39 21.18 25.55
CA VAL A 705 3.91 20.89 26.90
C VAL A 705 5.32 21.45 27.17
N HIS A 706 6.11 21.67 26.12
CA HIS A 706 7.43 22.29 26.21
C HIS A 706 7.43 23.66 26.90
N GLN A 707 6.29 24.36 26.94
CA GLN A 707 6.13 25.66 27.60
C GLN A 707 6.23 25.57 29.14
N LEU A 708 6.02 24.38 29.71
CA LEU A 708 6.08 24.14 31.16
C LEU A 708 7.36 23.47 31.62
N LEU A 709 8.09 22.83 30.69
CA LEU A 709 9.29 22.07 31.05
C LEU A 709 10.42 23.04 31.46
N PRO A 710 11.12 22.80 32.58
CA PRO A 710 12.25 23.63 33.00
C PRO A 710 13.49 23.30 32.15
N LEU A 711 13.61 23.93 30.99
CA LEU A 711 14.66 23.65 29.99
C LEU A 711 15.93 24.50 30.16
N ASP A 712 15.91 25.55 30.97
CA ASP A 712 17.09 26.40 31.21
C ASP A 712 17.93 25.86 32.39
N ASN A 713 19.26 25.98 32.27
CA ASN A 713 20.18 25.81 33.39
C ASN A 713 20.38 27.18 34.05
N ASP A 714 20.11 27.32 35.35
CA ASP A 714 20.37 28.55 36.11
C ASP A 714 21.87 28.73 36.44
N ASP A 715 22.70 27.76 36.04
CA ASP A 715 24.16 27.78 36.20
C ASP A 715 24.81 28.37 34.94
N GLY A 716 25.27 29.62 35.03
CA GLY A 716 25.75 30.48 33.93
C GLY A 716 27.01 30.02 33.14
N GLU A 717 27.08 28.76 32.72
CA GLU A 717 28.03 28.26 31.71
C GLU A 717 27.41 28.33 30.30
N ALA A 718 27.96 29.21 29.45
CA ALA A 718 27.37 29.61 28.17
C ALA A 718 27.36 28.55 27.05
N ASP A 719 27.96 27.36 27.25
CA ASP A 719 28.14 26.34 26.18
C ASP A 719 27.30 25.05 26.35
N LYS A 720 26.53 24.91 27.44
CA LYS A 720 25.57 23.78 27.61
C LYS A 720 24.15 24.30 27.60
N LYS A 721 23.39 24.03 26.52
CA LYS A 721 21.93 24.21 26.55
C LYS A 721 21.35 23.27 27.60
N GLY A 722 20.57 23.82 28.52
CA GLY A 722 19.84 23.03 29.51
C GLY A 722 18.87 22.04 28.84
N GLY A 723 18.53 20.98 29.58
CA GLY A 723 17.68 19.89 29.08
C GLY A 723 17.80 18.64 29.95
N TYR A 724 17.19 17.55 29.50
CA TYR A 724 17.21 16.26 30.17
C TYR A 724 18.34 15.38 29.62
N ASP A 725 19.12 14.79 30.52
CA ASP A 725 20.16 13.81 30.17
C ASP A 725 19.54 12.54 29.55
N ILE A 726 18.36 12.14 30.04
CA ILE A 726 17.69 10.92 29.64
C ILE A 726 16.21 11.21 29.38
N VAL A 727 15.71 10.83 28.21
CA VAL A 727 14.26 10.80 27.92
C VAL A 727 13.80 9.35 27.79
N LEU A 728 12.77 8.98 28.53
CA LEU A 728 12.18 7.64 28.54
C LEU A 728 10.82 7.67 27.85
N MET A 729 10.59 6.69 26.98
CA MET A 729 9.38 6.63 26.15
C MET A 729 8.92 5.18 26.01
N ALA A 730 7.71 4.88 26.42
CA ALA A 730 7.13 3.55 26.26
C ALA A 730 5.80 3.63 25.52
N GLU A 731 5.75 3.04 24.33
CA GLU A 731 4.56 2.95 23.48
C GLU A 731 3.95 4.33 23.16
N THR A 732 4.79 5.32 22.84
CA THR A 732 4.39 6.70 22.54
C THR A 732 4.28 7.00 21.04
N ILE A 733 4.75 6.11 20.17
CA ILE A 733 4.80 6.35 18.71
C ILE A 733 3.67 5.68 17.93
N TYR A 734 2.62 5.22 18.63
CA TYR A 734 1.48 4.52 18.02
C TYR A 734 0.63 5.42 17.12
N SER A 735 0.60 6.73 17.40
CA SER A 735 -0.17 7.71 16.64
C SER A 735 0.73 8.46 15.67
N ILE A 736 0.49 8.29 14.37
CA ILE A 736 1.29 8.87 13.28
C ILE A 736 1.23 10.40 13.32
N SER A 737 0.03 10.95 13.52
CA SER A 737 -0.19 12.39 13.54
C SER A 737 0.59 13.08 14.67
N ALA A 738 0.84 12.36 15.77
CA ALA A 738 1.55 12.88 16.94
C ALA A 738 3.08 12.69 16.87
N GLN A 739 3.60 11.79 16.01
CA GLN A 739 5.03 11.49 15.91
C GLN A 739 5.88 12.74 15.62
N LYS A 740 5.40 13.65 14.77
CA LYS A 740 6.11 14.90 14.45
C LYS A 740 6.23 15.81 15.67
N SER A 741 5.10 16.08 16.35
CA SER A 741 5.09 16.89 17.58
C SER A 741 5.97 16.28 18.67
N LEU A 742 5.93 14.96 18.82
CA LEU A 742 6.78 14.21 19.73
C LEU A 742 8.28 14.36 19.41
N TYR A 743 8.65 14.23 18.14
CA TYR A 743 10.04 14.36 17.72
C TYR A 743 10.58 15.79 17.92
N GLU A 744 9.76 16.80 17.63
CA GLU A 744 10.11 18.19 17.91
C GLU A 744 10.25 18.46 19.42
N LEU A 745 9.41 17.87 20.26
CA LEU A 745 9.54 17.95 21.71
C LEU A 745 10.86 17.33 22.19
N ILE A 746 11.21 16.14 21.70
CA ILE A 746 12.48 15.46 22.02
C ILE A 746 13.66 16.37 21.69
N LYS A 747 13.70 16.94 20.47
CA LYS A 747 14.78 17.85 20.06
C LYS A 747 14.87 19.10 20.94
N ARG A 748 13.74 19.59 21.46
CA ARG A 748 13.70 20.77 22.35
C ARG A 748 14.17 20.45 23.77
N CYS A 749 13.84 19.27 24.30
CA CYS A 749 14.09 18.95 25.70
C CYS A 749 15.35 18.11 25.96
N LEU A 750 15.91 17.46 24.95
CA LEU A 750 17.08 16.60 25.11
C LEU A 750 18.37 17.41 25.25
N ALA A 751 19.12 17.18 26.34
CA ALA A 751 20.39 17.85 26.59
C ALA A 751 21.39 17.58 25.44
N ASN A 752 22.00 18.62 24.89
CA ASN A 752 22.96 18.51 23.79
C ASN A 752 24.40 18.70 24.32
N PRO A 753 25.38 17.84 23.96
CA PRO A 753 25.28 16.71 23.01
C PRO A 753 25.02 15.35 23.67
N ASP A 754 25.10 15.27 25.00
CA ASP A 754 25.23 13.99 25.71
C ASP A 754 23.88 13.31 26.04
N GLY A 755 22.76 13.95 25.71
CA GLY A 755 21.44 13.43 26.00
C GLY A 755 21.09 12.19 25.18
N ALA A 756 20.40 11.23 25.82
CA ALA A 756 19.93 10.02 25.17
C ALA A 756 18.43 9.78 25.38
N VAL A 757 17.76 9.25 24.36
CA VAL A 757 16.38 8.77 24.44
C VAL A 757 16.41 7.25 24.48
N TYR A 758 15.66 6.64 25.40
CA TYR A 758 15.38 5.21 25.39
C TYR A 758 13.88 5.00 25.12
N MET A 759 13.58 4.39 23.98
CA MET A 759 12.21 4.23 23.47
C MET A 759 11.88 2.76 23.29
N ALA A 760 10.86 2.26 23.99
CA ALA A 760 10.25 0.96 23.72
C ALA A 760 8.98 1.15 22.89
N ALA A 761 8.86 0.45 21.76
CA ALA A 761 7.69 0.53 20.90
C ALA A 761 7.52 -0.72 20.04
N LYS A 762 6.33 -0.90 19.47
CA LYS A 762 6.04 -1.98 18.51
C LYS A 762 6.58 -1.64 17.13
N LYS A 763 7.02 -2.66 16.39
CA LYS A 763 7.31 -2.55 14.95
C LYS A 763 6.13 -1.95 14.19
N TYR A 764 4.92 -2.31 14.62
CA TYR A 764 3.68 -1.78 14.06
C TYR A 764 2.51 -1.85 15.06
N TYR A 765 1.70 -0.80 15.10
CA TYR A 765 0.46 -0.72 15.89
C TYR A 765 -0.76 -0.87 14.96
N PHE A 766 -1.54 -1.93 15.13
CA PHE A 766 -2.76 -2.13 14.36
C PHE A 766 -3.81 -1.05 14.68
N GLY A 767 -4.54 -0.57 13.66
CA GLY A 767 -5.57 0.46 13.80
C GLY A 767 -5.02 1.89 13.70
N VAL A 768 -4.31 2.35 14.73
CA VAL A 768 -3.73 3.71 14.81
C VAL A 768 -2.51 3.92 13.90
N GLY A 769 -1.89 2.82 13.47
CA GLY A 769 -0.98 2.79 12.34
C GLY A 769 0.49 3.11 12.63
N GLY A 770 0.86 3.74 13.74
CA GLY A 770 2.25 4.08 14.03
C GLY A 770 3.18 2.86 14.18
N GLY A 771 4.46 3.11 14.43
CA GLY A 771 5.46 2.04 14.62
C GLY A 771 6.90 2.54 14.49
N THR A 772 7.84 1.71 14.95
CA THR A 772 9.28 2.07 15.01
C THR A 772 9.86 2.45 13.65
N ARG A 773 9.53 1.70 12.59
CA ARG A 773 10.06 1.92 11.24
C ARG A 773 9.89 3.38 10.77
N GLN A 774 8.71 3.95 10.98
CA GLN A 774 8.37 5.28 10.46
C GLN A 774 8.99 6.39 11.30
N PHE A 775 8.92 6.23 12.62
CA PHE A 775 9.50 7.17 13.56
C PHE A 775 11.02 7.26 13.37
N LEU A 776 11.69 6.10 13.18
CA LEU A 776 13.12 6.04 12.90
C LEU A 776 13.46 6.64 11.52
N SER A 777 12.65 6.39 10.49
CA SER A 777 12.85 7.01 9.18
C SER A 777 12.80 8.54 9.25
N MET A 778 11.90 9.11 10.07
CA MET A 778 11.84 10.56 10.31
C MET A 778 13.11 11.08 11.00
N ILE A 779 13.61 10.36 12.00
CA ILE A 779 14.86 10.69 12.71
C ILE A 779 16.07 10.63 11.75
N GLU A 780 16.15 9.58 10.93
CA GLU A 780 17.24 9.38 9.97
C GLU A 780 17.29 10.49 8.91
N LYS A 781 16.12 10.95 8.45
CA LYS A 781 15.98 12.04 7.47
C LYS A 781 16.41 13.41 8.02
N ASP A 782 16.19 13.68 9.31
CA ASP A 782 16.57 14.97 9.93
C ASP A 782 18.08 15.06 10.21
N VAL A 783 18.79 13.93 10.25
CA VAL A 783 20.24 13.84 10.46
C VAL A 783 20.73 14.41 11.81
N VAL A 784 19.84 14.82 12.72
CA VAL A 784 20.19 15.36 14.04
C VAL A 784 20.54 14.27 15.05
N LEU A 785 19.72 13.21 15.12
CA LEU A 785 19.93 12.08 16.03
C LEU A 785 20.26 10.81 15.24
N ALA A 786 21.04 9.92 15.85
CA ALA A 786 21.25 8.54 15.42
C ALA A 786 20.40 7.59 16.27
N SER A 787 19.97 6.49 15.67
CA SER A 787 19.21 5.43 16.32
C SER A 787 20.00 4.12 16.39
N THR A 788 20.01 3.48 17.54
CA THR A 788 20.65 2.18 17.78
C THR A 788 19.65 1.23 18.43
N LEU A 789 19.49 0.02 17.87
CA LEU A 789 18.62 -1.00 18.46
C LEU A 789 19.29 -1.58 19.71
N VAL A 790 18.60 -1.53 20.85
CA VAL A 790 19.07 -2.06 22.14
C VAL A 790 18.58 -3.49 22.37
N SER A 791 17.32 -3.77 22.06
CA SER A 791 16.75 -5.12 22.16
C SER A 791 15.51 -5.29 21.30
N GLU A 792 15.30 -6.51 20.81
CA GLU A 792 14.07 -6.95 20.13
C GLU A 792 13.40 -8.04 20.99
N VAL A 793 12.07 -7.99 21.12
CA VAL A 793 11.26 -8.90 21.91
C VAL A 793 10.20 -9.56 21.02
N THR A 794 10.26 -10.88 20.93
CA THR A 794 9.35 -11.74 20.16
C THR A 794 8.82 -12.88 21.03
N ASP A 795 7.89 -12.58 21.93
CA ASP A 795 7.33 -13.56 22.87
C ASP A 795 5.95 -14.09 22.47
N GLY A 796 5.40 -13.62 21.33
CA GLY A 796 4.10 -14.03 20.80
C GLY A 796 2.89 -13.49 21.57
N SER A 797 3.10 -12.64 22.58
CA SER A 797 2.02 -11.97 23.33
C SER A 797 1.44 -10.75 22.60
N SER A 798 2.24 -10.10 21.75
CA SER A 798 1.83 -9.02 20.86
C SER A 798 2.71 -8.97 19.60
N ASN A 799 2.58 -7.91 18.79
CA ASN A 799 3.50 -7.66 17.69
C ASN A 799 4.95 -7.54 18.18
N VAL A 800 5.93 -7.70 17.28
CA VAL A 800 7.35 -7.56 17.62
C VAL A 800 7.59 -6.20 18.26
N ARG A 801 8.15 -6.21 19.47
CA ARG A 801 8.49 -5.00 20.24
C ARG A 801 9.99 -4.77 20.18
N GLU A 802 10.39 -3.51 20.09
CA GLU A 802 11.79 -3.10 20.00
C GLU A 802 12.07 -2.01 21.03
N VAL A 803 13.28 -2.02 21.59
CA VAL A 803 13.81 -0.94 22.40
C VAL A 803 14.96 -0.29 21.63
N TRP A 804 14.86 1.01 21.42
CA TRP A 804 15.81 1.83 20.67
C TRP A 804 16.44 2.88 21.58
N LYS A 805 17.72 3.16 21.33
CA LYS A 805 18.47 4.28 21.89
C LYS A 805 18.65 5.35 20.81
N LEU A 806 18.27 6.60 21.09
CA LEU A 806 18.53 7.74 20.23
C LEU A 806 19.55 8.67 20.90
N SER A 807 20.53 9.16 20.15
CA SER A 807 21.55 10.11 20.65
C SER A 807 21.95 11.09 19.55
N TYR A 808 22.50 12.24 19.91
CA TYR A 808 23.04 13.18 18.92
C TYR A 808 24.15 12.52 18.07
N LYS A 809 24.22 12.88 16.79
CA LYS A 809 25.24 12.41 15.84
C LYS A 809 26.59 13.10 16.02
#